data_AF-A0A9P5VY89-F1
#
_entry.id   AF-A0A9P5VY89-F1
#
_cell.length_a   1.000
_cell.length_b   1.000
_cell.length_c   1.000
_cell.angle_alpha   90.00
_cell.angle_beta   90.00
_cell.angle_gamma   90.00
#
_symmetry.space_group_name_H-M   'P 1'
#
loop_
_entity.id
_entity.type
_entity.pdbx_description
1 polymer ?
#
loop_
_entity_poly.entity_id
_entity_poly.type
_entity_poly.pdbx_seq_one_letter_code
_entity_poly.pdbx_strand_id
1 'polypeptide(L)'
;MRLDSAALPPPLQGFQVGNSDVLYIKTRRNNTTGQCIILWKDILQAFGDVKHVRDGPTIVSFVTDDDFEFLEPLRIDYHPDVTLEVVLNDDAVFTAPGGAVDVTPAPASTSASNLPKGYSDINIQPSPSIASASTPAATLQQMDTSTPSSASTSQSIVEGLATQQTSRLQASQSATDTNMLYTGPDRPSSSSSLSKGREHKRHDDPAAERTMILDEAQDSSKLQAALANSEPHPWKESTMVEKGRSTLEDLVAIQNRIHVVLNQTYGFHSPPVPQLFIALPKVHKMDPQTRKKTLHDFRLFFLCDCGPHTETVTAKRHEIHLAHHVGYNVLRPNDLFGIYGEQILALLEMIKYGVVAPFKSGLASIAQQDTMNKLEELYSAHGFSTYSLESLVDDTIEYIQAQLNNGAASNVPDKLELNEGLDLGKLEYFLDTKNQAHTFGDLYRVITDKGYIKWVCKDHYRERYPLPLKQQLDGTPGFGNAIFAEETGRVSVNIADGYEAEEVYEGLANVHGLQELMICLGWTIDSNDFGLLALAIATSTIDQLIIHGSRVRSSNMMESKSWKVEMDYWFDPIVRSLYRSVLSDNDSIDEDLTEGKDHAFSHQWESLVLDRQLREEERGDAFYQMRVMRAALQPMLVKLKLLTIRRGTYTLHVSLSEGEVTGINAEIISLADILDVDKPFLLDGHLTSISIKRTPDTMRDALLKDLLSQSTKLSRLYIGCHALRVFPLIDIIIAARRNVVRQKSPSALGTFELQQDDGPEAKDIESIYGRITCSGKFAADSSVPDLSIHFAARPHETVYQDIFERYGSSIVSLDSCSSITDDMALSFDKTTRQKDPKLSSLILDTESLSLTGAHYMRLVIQRSRWLSKLGLYFEGLEDKVNQEKAAELLTPFKKRLNVLRLSGTSSHTWIPKIKDICTTRHDLPQLESLELVHKSLTAVPHSYAQWLVAMVSGPPGTAADVQGTWRPLKSIRLENLSCVGKDWGTIIEAIDLTCLETLSFENSDVGLREFSVLINRFSNGGHGSCEIPLKSLNLQGTDLTRVQRLEDFQELTGLSLKLRAMVPMLDILGLSVLD
;
A
#
# COMPACT_ATOMS: atom_id res chain seq x y z
N MET A 1 -17.55 56.34 38.46
CA MET A 1 -16.56 55.60 39.27
C MET A 1 -16.77 54.11 39.02
N ARG A 2 -16.08 53.54 38.03
CA ARG A 2 -15.93 52.08 37.91
C ARG A 2 -14.78 51.72 38.84
N LEU A 3 -15.05 50.86 39.82
CA LEU A 3 -14.01 50.27 40.66
C LEU A 3 -13.10 49.46 39.75
N ASP A 4 -11.85 49.91 39.60
CA ASP A 4 -10.79 49.11 39.02
C ASP A 4 -10.65 47.84 39.86
N SER A 5 -11.19 46.74 39.34
CA SER A 5 -10.96 45.40 39.87
C SER A 5 -9.44 45.21 39.86
N ALA A 6 -8.83 45.21 41.04
CA ALA A 6 -7.44 44.85 41.21
C ALA A 6 -7.19 43.56 40.42
N ALA A 7 -6.32 43.64 39.41
CA ALA A 7 -6.06 42.53 38.51
C ALA A 7 -5.54 41.36 39.35
N LEU A 8 -6.35 40.31 39.47
CA LEU A 8 -5.92 39.07 40.08
C LEU A 8 -4.66 38.60 39.34
N PRO A 9 -3.62 38.14 40.05
CA PRO A 9 -2.43 37.61 39.40
C PRO A 9 -2.84 36.49 38.43
N PRO A 10 -2.25 36.44 37.22
CA PRO A 10 -2.59 35.39 36.27
C PRO A 10 -2.30 34.02 36.90
N PRO A 11 -3.19 33.03 36.69
CA PRO A 11 -3.04 31.72 37.29
C PRO A 11 -1.75 31.02 36.83
N LEU A 12 -1.29 30.06 37.62
CA LEU A 12 -0.14 29.21 37.29
C LEU A 12 -0.65 27.86 36.76
N GLN A 13 0.01 27.31 35.75
CA GLN A 13 -0.24 25.95 35.24
C GLN A 13 0.84 25.00 35.78
N GLY A 14 0.42 23.88 36.37
CA GLY A 14 1.34 22.82 36.80
C GLY A 14 1.73 21.91 35.64
N PHE A 15 3.01 21.54 35.57
CA PHE A 15 3.58 20.59 34.63
C PHE A 15 4.49 19.58 35.34
N GLN A 16 4.52 18.32 34.91
CA GLN A 16 5.39 17.28 35.48
C GLN A 16 5.90 16.32 34.39
N VAL A 17 7.07 15.69 34.60
CA VAL A 17 7.59 14.60 33.73
C VAL A 17 7.54 13.29 34.51
N GLY A 18 6.67 12.34 34.15
CA GLY A 18 6.50 11.09 34.91
C GLY A 18 6.18 11.37 36.39
N ASN A 19 7.01 10.85 37.30
CA ASN A 19 6.86 11.03 38.76
C ASN A 19 7.76 12.16 39.34
N SER A 20 8.18 13.14 38.52
CA SER A 20 8.99 14.27 38.99
C SER A 20 8.17 15.36 39.70
N ASP A 21 8.86 16.30 40.35
CA ASP A 21 8.23 17.46 40.98
C ASP A 21 7.46 18.33 39.98
N VAL A 22 6.32 18.86 40.41
CA VAL A 22 5.48 19.74 39.59
C VAL A 22 6.12 21.12 39.46
N LEU A 23 6.43 21.54 38.24
CA LEU A 23 6.87 22.89 37.92
C LEU A 23 5.69 23.75 37.47
N TYR A 24 5.59 24.96 38.03
CA TYR A 24 4.50 25.89 37.74
C TYR A 24 4.94 26.98 36.76
N ILE A 25 4.32 27.03 35.58
CA ILE A 25 4.58 28.05 34.55
C ILE A 25 3.47 29.11 34.59
N LYS A 26 3.87 30.38 34.49
CA LYS A 26 2.94 31.52 34.54
C LYS A 26 2.12 31.64 33.26
N THR A 27 0.80 31.67 33.39
CA THR A 27 -0.09 31.88 32.25
C THR A 27 -0.06 33.34 31.76
N ARG A 28 -0.39 33.53 30.49
CA ARG A 28 -0.55 34.85 29.85
C ARG A 28 -1.96 34.97 29.32
N ARG A 29 -2.47 36.20 29.19
CA ARG A 29 -3.78 36.43 28.58
C ARG A 29 -3.61 36.64 27.09
N ASN A 30 -4.31 35.86 26.27
CA ASN A 30 -4.40 36.09 24.83
C ASN A 30 -5.14 37.42 24.61
N ASN A 31 -4.52 38.36 23.89
CA ASN A 31 -5.08 39.69 23.68
C ASN A 31 -6.35 39.69 22.82
N THR A 32 -6.50 38.69 21.94
CA THR A 32 -7.64 38.57 21.03
C THR A 32 -8.81 37.88 21.71
N THR A 33 -8.57 36.71 22.32
CA THR A 33 -9.63 35.87 22.89
C THR A 33 -9.91 36.13 24.38
N GLY A 34 -8.98 36.77 25.08
CA GLY A 34 -9.06 36.98 26.53
C GLY A 34 -8.82 35.73 27.38
N GLN A 35 -8.57 34.57 26.76
CA GLN A 35 -8.28 33.30 27.43
C GLN A 35 -6.87 33.28 28.02
N CYS A 36 -6.66 32.46 29.06
CA CYS A 36 -5.32 32.21 29.59
C CYS A 36 -4.64 31.12 28.76
N ILE A 37 -3.38 31.37 28.38
CA ILE A 37 -2.57 30.49 27.54
C ILE A 37 -1.18 30.28 28.18
N ILE A 38 -0.51 29.19 27.81
CA ILE A 38 0.92 28.97 28.07
C ILE A 38 1.66 28.95 26.74
N LEU A 39 2.76 29.70 26.63
CA LEU A 39 3.59 29.68 25.42
C LEU A 39 4.44 28.41 25.38
N TRP A 40 4.52 27.77 24.21
CA TRP A 40 5.33 26.56 24.02
C TRP A 40 6.80 26.80 24.37
N LYS A 41 7.33 27.99 24.05
CA LYS A 41 8.68 28.40 24.41
C LYS A 41 8.94 28.42 25.92
N ASP A 42 7.95 28.78 26.73
CA ASP A 42 8.09 28.81 28.19
C ASP A 42 8.15 27.36 28.73
N ILE A 43 7.48 26.41 28.08
CA ILE A 43 7.53 24.96 28.39
C ILE A 43 8.91 24.38 28.00
N LEU A 44 9.37 24.63 26.77
CA LEU A 44 10.69 24.20 26.30
C LEU A 44 11.82 24.76 27.17
N GLN A 45 11.69 26.00 27.65
CA GLN A 45 12.67 26.59 28.55
C GLN A 45 12.71 25.88 29.92
N ALA A 46 11.57 25.38 30.41
CA ALA A 46 11.48 24.71 31.70
C ALA A 46 11.92 23.24 31.64
N PHE A 47 11.64 22.54 30.55
CA PHE A 47 11.79 21.08 30.46
C PHE A 47 12.79 20.60 29.39
N GLY A 48 13.30 21.49 28.54
CA GLY A 48 14.20 21.14 27.45
C GLY A 48 13.47 20.57 26.24
N ASP A 49 13.92 19.43 25.74
CA ASP A 49 13.42 18.83 24.50
C ASP A 49 12.11 18.05 24.74
N VAL A 50 11.00 18.77 24.69
CA VAL A 50 9.64 18.26 24.93
C VAL A 50 9.05 17.73 23.62
N LYS A 51 8.65 16.45 23.60
CA LYS A 51 7.94 15.79 22.50
C LYS A 51 6.51 16.34 22.38
N HIS A 52 5.74 16.25 23.46
CA HIS A 52 4.38 16.78 23.57
C HIS A 52 3.95 16.94 25.03
N VAL A 53 2.77 17.52 25.24
CA VAL A 53 2.13 17.67 26.56
C VAL A 53 0.80 16.93 26.56
N ARG A 54 0.47 16.22 27.64
CA ARG A 54 -0.78 15.46 27.80
C ARG A 54 -1.54 15.80 29.07
N ASP A 55 -2.86 15.71 28.99
CA ASP A 55 -3.82 15.75 30.09
C ASP A 55 -4.40 14.34 30.25
N GLY A 56 -3.80 13.55 31.14
CA GLY A 56 -4.07 12.11 31.26
C GLY A 56 -3.76 11.35 29.96
N PRO A 57 -4.72 10.61 29.37
CA PRO A 57 -4.51 9.89 28.12
C PRO A 57 -4.58 10.77 26.86
N THR A 58 -4.89 12.07 26.99
CA THR A 58 -5.17 12.95 25.85
C THR A 58 -4.02 13.93 25.60
N ILE A 59 -3.55 14.05 24.36
CA ILE A 59 -2.54 15.05 23.98
C ILE A 59 -3.18 16.45 23.95
N VAL A 60 -2.58 17.43 24.61
CA VAL A 60 -3.02 18.83 24.58
C VAL A 60 -2.58 19.45 23.25
N SER A 61 -3.57 19.83 22.43
CA SER A 61 -3.32 20.41 21.12
C SER A 61 -2.91 21.89 21.21
N PHE A 62 -2.18 22.38 20.21
CA PHE A 62 -1.92 23.82 20.07
C PHE A 62 -3.21 24.58 19.73
N VAL A 63 -3.31 25.81 20.20
CA VAL A 63 -4.45 26.68 19.88
C VAL A 63 -4.41 27.07 18.40
N THR A 64 -5.50 26.80 17.67
CA THR A 64 -5.69 27.20 16.27
C THR A 64 -6.59 28.43 16.16
N ASP A 65 -6.53 29.12 15.03
CA ASP A 65 -7.52 30.16 14.67
C ASP A 65 -8.78 29.57 14.01
N ASP A 66 -9.66 30.46 13.52
CA ASP A 66 -10.91 30.09 12.85
C ASP A 66 -10.69 29.35 11.52
N ASP A 67 -9.47 29.40 10.96
CA ASP A 67 -9.08 28.71 9.73
C ASP A 67 -8.36 27.37 10.02
N PHE A 68 -8.29 26.94 11.28
CA PHE A 68 -7.58 25.74 11.78
C PHE A 68 -6.05 25.80 11.62
N GLU A 69 -5.48 26.99 11.42
CA GLU A 69 -4.04 27.18 11.39
C GLU A 69 -3.49 27.37 12.80
N PHE A 70 -2.32 26.80 13.10
CA PHE A 70 -1.71 26.96 14.42
C PHE A 70 -1.29 28.41 14.64
N LEU A 71 -1.71 28.95 15.78
CA LEU A 71 -1.41 30.32 16.12
C LEU A 71 0.08 30.52 16.47
N GLU A 72 0.77 31.42 15.78
CA GLU A 72 2.13 31.84 16.15
C GLU A 72 2.16 33.01 17.15
N PRO A 73 3.07 33.01 18.15
CA PRO A 73 3.90 31.89 18.58
C PRO A 73 3.07 30.75 19.18
N LEU A 74 3.53 29.50 18.98
CA LEU A 74 2.87 28.27 19.46
C LEU A 74 2.53 28.37 20.94
N ARG A 75 1.31 27.94 21.26
CA ARG A 75 0.68 28.10 22.57
C ARG A 75 -0.37 27.05 22.80
N ILE A 76 -0.54 26.66 24.06
CA ILE A 76 -1.60 25.75 24.51
C ILE A 76 -2.55 26.51 25.46
N ASP A 77 -3.77 26.04 25.57
CA ASP A 77 -4.75 26.60 26.51
C ASP A 77 -4.36 26.30 27.96
N TYR A 78 -4.85 27.12 28.89
CA TYR A 78 -4.72 26.89 30.32
C TYR A 78 -5.76 25.85 30.81
N HIS A 79 -5.28 24.80 31.48
CA HIS A 79 -6.09 23.74 32.09
C HIS A 79 -6.14 23.95 33.62
N PRO A 80 -7.19 24.61 34.15
CA PRO A 80 -7.29 24.88 35.58
C PRO A 80 -7.35 23.60 36.40
N ASP A 81 -6.64 23.60 37.53
CA ASP A 81 -6.61 22.50 38.51
C ASP A 81 -6.08 21.15 37.98
N VAL A 82 -5.44 21.14 36.82
CA VAL A 82 -4.79 19.97 36.22
C VAL A 82 -3.28 20.15 36.22
N THR A 83 -2.54 19.09 36.54
CA THR A 83 -1.09 19.03 36.27
C THR A 83 -0.90 18.33 34.93
N LEU A 84 -0.38 19.05 33.94
CA LEU A 84 -0.14 18.50 32.62
C LEU A 84 1.16 17.70 32.62
N GLU A 85 1.16 16.54 31.97
CA GLU A 85 2.35 15.72 31.86
C GLU A 85 3.13 16.08 30.59
N VAL A 86 4.42 16.33 30.77
CA VAL A 86 5.38 16.67 29.72
C VAL A 86 6.11 15.39 29.33
N VAL A 87 5.97 14.99 28.08
CA VAL A 87 6.66 13.82 27.52
C VAL A 87 7.92 14.33 26.82
N LEU A 88 9.09 13.87 27.27
CA LEU A 88 10.38 14.24 26.69
C LEU A 88 10.71 13.33 25.50
N ASN A 89 11.62 13.76 24.63
CA ASN A 89 12.25 12.85 23.67
C ASN A 89 13.24 11.93 24.41
N ASP A 90 13.21 10.62 24.13
CA ASP A 90 13.95 9.58 24.88
C ASP A 90 15.49 9.71 24.85
N ASP A 91 16.04 10.65 24.09
CA ASP A 91 17.48 10.94 24.01
C ASP A 91 17.98 11.97 25.06
N ALA A 92 17.09 12.61 25.83
CA ALA A 92 17.44 13.70 26.72
C ALA A 92 17.71 13.25 28.17
N VAL A 93 19.00 13.08 28.54
CA VAL A 93 19.43 12.88 29.92
C VAL A 93 19.29 14.20 30.71
N PHE A 94 18.41 14.22 31.72
CA PHE A 94 18.15 15.39 32.55
C PHE A 94 19.39 15.75 33.40
N THR A 95 20.00 16.90 33.13
CA THR A 95 21.00 17.53 34.02
C THR A 95 20.35 18.72 34.71
N ALA A 96 20.01 18.56 36.00
CA ALA A 96 19.39 19.63 36.80
C ALA A 96 20.35 20.84 36.94
N PRO A 97 19.95 22.07 36.55
CA PRO A 97 20.74 23.26 36.79
C PRO A 97 20.43 23.82 38.18
N GLY A 98 21.37 23.64 39.12
CA GLY A 98 21.41 24.41 40.36
C GLY A 98 21.98 25.80 40.10
N GLY A 99 21.16 26.84 40.27
CA GLY A 99 21.64 28.22 40.20
C GLY A 99 20.55 29.25 40.50
N ALA A 100 20.50 29.70 41.75
CA ALA A 100 19.67 30.83 42.17
C ALA A 100 20.11 32.13 41.47
N VAL A 101 19.17 32.89 40.91
CA VAL A 101 19.41 34.25 40.42
C VAL A 101 18.45 35.22 41.10
N ASP A 102 19.07 36.23 41.68
CA ASP A 102 18.55 37.33 42.49
C ASP A 102 17.78 38.37 41.65
N VAL A 103 16.87 39.09 42.29
CA VAL A 103 15.86 39.96 41.65
C VAL A 103 16.20 41.46 41.83
N THR A 104 15.74 42.28 40.85
CA THR A 104 15.47 43.75 40.82
C THR A 104 16.57 44.77 40.49
N PRO A 105 16.27 46.03 40.04
CA PRO A 105 15.12 46.58 39.26
C PRO A 105 15.50 47.51 38.05
N ALA A 106 14.46 47.92 37.31
CA ALA A 106 14.27 48.84 36.15
C ALA A 106 15.17 50.11 35.98
N PRO A 107 15.17 50.78 34.79
CA PRO A 107 14.16 51.83 34.51
C PRO A 107 13.76 52.14 33.02
N ALA A 108 12.59 52.79 32.88
CA ALA A 108 12.18 53.90 31.97
C ALA A 108 11.83 53.72 30.45
N SER A 109 10.52 53.66 30.19
CA SER A 109 9.67 54.54 29.31
C SER A 109 10.15 55.19 28.00
N THR A 110 9.36 55.04 26.91
CA THR A 110 8.80 56.09 25.99
C THR A 110 7.89 55.43 24.91
N SER A 111 6.58 55.75 24.82
CA SER A 111 5.91 56.68 23.84
C SER A 111 6.08 56.24 22.36
N ALA A 112 5.09 56.15 21.44
CA ALA A 112 3.83 56.88 21.25
C ALA A 112 2.87 56.19 20.22
N SER A 113 1.63 56.67 20.25
CA SER A 113 0.46 56.63 19.34
C SER A 113 0.62 56.35 17.83
N ASN A 114 -0.37 55.67 17.22
CA ASN A 114 -1.40 56.34 16.39
C ASN A 114 -2.55 55.40 15.94
N LEU A 115 -3.77 55.91 16.13
CA LEU A 115 -5.06 55.43 15.60
C LEU A 115 -5.30 56.04 14.20
N PRO A 116 -6.24 55.48 13.41
CA PRO A 116 -7.42 56.31 13.13
C PRO A 116 -8.77 55.55 13.15
N LYS A 117 -9.79 56.31 13.55
CA LYS A 117 -11.25 56.03 13.53
C LYS A 117 -11.90 56.63 12.26
N GLY A 118 -13.00 56.04 11.82
CA GLY A 118 -14.12 56.67 11.10
C GLY A 118 -15.29 55.67 10.98
N TYR A 119 -16.40 55.79 11.74
CA TYR A 119 -17.68 56.48 11.42
C TYR A 119 -18.28 56.09 10.05
N SER A 120 -19.56 55.79 9.81
CA SER A 120 -20.79 55.47 10.57
C SER A 120 -21.97 55.46 9.55
N ASP A 121 -22.94 54.54 9.74
CA ASP A 121 -24.40 54.68 9.55
C ASP A 121 -25.11 54.94 8.20
N ILE A 122 -26.41 54.56 8.23
CA ILE A 122 -27.61 54.80 7.36
C ILE A 122 -28.08 53.48 6.69
N ASN A 123 -29.14 52.76 7.08
CA ASN A 123 -30.58 53.03 7.38
C ASN A 123 -31.53 52.93 6.15
N ILE A 124 -32.75 52.40 6.42
CA ILE A 124 -34.03 52.40 5.68
C ILE A 124 -34.13 51.34 4.54
N GLN A 125 -35.13 50.46 4.32
CA GLN A 125 -36.59 50.46 4.57
C GLN A 125 -37.20 49.05 4.27
N PRO A 126 -38.36 48.64 4.82
CA PRO A 126 -39.08 47.42 4.42
C PRO A 126 -40.43 47.65 3.69
N SER A 127 -40.93 46.59 3.03
CA SER A 127 -42.31 46.30 2.55
C SER A 127 -42.56 46.46 1.02
N PRO A 128 -43.55 45.76 0.38
CA PRO A 128 -44.74 45.16 0.98
C PRO A 128 -45.22 43.77 0.47
N SER A 129 -46.14 43.21 1.26
CA SER A 129 -47.00 42.05 0.98
C SER A 129 -48.15 42.38 0.01
N ILE A 130 -48.54 41.43 -0.84
CA ILE A 130 -49.85 41.41 -1.52
C ILE A 130 -50.47 40.00 -1.47
N ALA A 131 -51.62 39.96 -0.78
CA ALA A 131 -52.88 39.21 -0.97
C ALA A 131 -52.94 37.76 -1.49
N SER A 132 -53.67 36.96 -0.72
CA SER A 132 -54.34 35.70 -1.05
C SER A 132 -55.55 35.91 -1.99
N ALA A 133 -55.85 34.94 -2.88
CA ALA A 133 -57.23 34.66 -3.32
C ALA A 133 -57.38 33.29 -4.03
N SER A 134 -58.25 32.46 -3.43
CA SER A 134 -59.31 31.62 -4.03
C SER A 134 -59.02 30.51 -5.06
N THR A 135 -59.25 29.29 -4.57
CA THR A 135 -59.79 28.08 -5.21
C THR A 135 -61.02 28.33 -6.11
N PRO A 136 -61.28 27.40 -7.05
CA PRO A 136 -62.62 26.82 -7.13
C PRO A 136 -62.60 25.28 -7.12
N ALA A 137 -63.59 24.73 -6.40
CA ALA A 137 -63.91 23.32 -6.27
C ALA A 137 -65.00 22.90 -7.28
N ALA A 138 -64.95 21.63 -7.73
CA ALA A 138 -66.02 20.78 -8.29
C ALA A 138 -65.35 19.65 -9.09
N THR A 139 -65.71 18.36 -9.09
CA THR A 139 -66.86 17.60 -8.57
C THR A 139 -66.57 16.09 -8.66
N LEU A 140 -67.11 15.33 -7.71
CA LEU A 140 -67.18 13.86 -7.62
C LEU A 140 -67.99 13.18 -8.74
N GLN A 141 -67.55 11.98 -9.16
CA GLN A 141 -68.30 10.78 -9.61
C GLN A 141 -67.25 9.65 -9.65
N GLN A 142 -67.15 8.63 -8.78
CA GLN A 142 -68.04 7.56 -8.31
C GLN A 142 -68.53 6.55 -9.38
N MET A 143 -68.38 5.25 -9.03
CA MET A 143 -68.84 4.01 -9.69
C MET A 143 -67.99 3.52 -10.87
N ASP A 144 -67.71 2.24 -11.11
CA ASP A 144 -68.10 0.98 -10.46
C ASP A 144 -67.17 -0.17 -10.94
N THR A 145 -67.22 -1.26 -10.18
CA THR A 145 -66.78 -2.64 -10.43
C THR A 145 -66.71 -3.15 -11.88
N SER A 146 -65.70 -3.98 -12.18
CA SER A 146 -65.91 -5.35 -12.72
C SER A 146 -64.61 -6.14 -12.93
N THR A 147 -64.50 -7.25 -12.20
CA THR A 147 -63.88 -8.52 -12.65
C THR A 147 -64.41 -8.96 -14.01
N PRO A 148 -63.61 -9.71 -14.78
CA PRO A 148 -64.01 -11.12 -14.95
C PRO A 148 -62.85 -12.11 -14.91
N SER A 149 -63.18 -13.25 -14.29
CA SER A 149 -62.52 -14.54 -14.46
C SER A 149 -63.12 -15.23 -15.69
N SER A 150 -62.28 -15.91 -16.49
CA SER A 150 -62.70 -17.05 -17.31
C SER A 150 -61.52 -17.95 -17.64
N ALA A 151 -61.55 -19.14 -17.03
CA ALA A 151 -60.96 -20.38 -17.52
C ALA A 151 -61.61 -20.75 -18.89
N SER A 152 -61.17 -21.66 -19.76
CA SER A 152 -60.43 -22.91 -19.63
C SER A 152 -60.23 -23.52 -21.04
N THR A 153 -59.33 -24.51 -21.14
CA THR A 153 -59.39 -25.69 -22.05
C THR A 153 -58.85 -25.58 -23.48
N SER A 154 -57.70 -26.23 -23.72
CA SER A 154 -57.56 -27.35 -24.68
C SER A 154 -56.30 -28.19 -24.40
N GLN A 155 -56.55 -29.46 -24.06
CA GLN A 155 -55.71 -30.66 -24.22
C GLN A 155 -55.35 -30.84 -25.72
N SER A 156 -54.40 -31.64 -26.24
CA SER A 156 -53.38 -32.61 -25.81
C SER A 156 -52.59 -33.03 -27.07
N ILE A 157 -51.58 -33.92 -26.92
CA ILE A 157 -51.07 -34.92 -27.89
C ILE A 157 -49.77 -34.60 -28.71
N VAL A 158 -48.74 -35.40 -28.35
CA VAL A 158 -47.65 -36.06 -29.13
C VAL A 158 -46.38 -35.25 -29.44
N GLU A 159 -45.25 -35.54 -28.77
CA GLU A 159 -44.21 -36.55 -29.12
C GLU A 159 -43.55 -36.29 -30.49
N GLY A 160 -42.28 -35.85 -30.51
CA GLY A 160 -41.55 -35.73 -31.77
C GLY A 160 -40.15 -35.09 -31.73
N LEU A 161 -39.13 -35.95 -31.63
CA LEU A 161 -37.75 -35.82 -32.15
C LEU A 161 -36.84 -34.68 -31.67
N ALA A 162 -35.85 -35.06 -30.85
CA ALA A 162 -34.45 -34.67 -31.07
C ALA A 162 -33.51 -35.82 -30.65
N THR A 163 -33.54 -36.89 -31.44
CA THR A 163 -32.46 -37.88 -31.55
C THR A 163 -31.77 -37.60 -32.89
N GLN A 164 -30.53 -37.10 -32.88
CA GLN A 164 -29.48 -37.31 -33.90
C GLN A 164 -28.35 -36.30 -33.72
N GLN A 165 -27.22 -36.73 -33.17
CA GLN A 165 -25.91 -36.57 -33.82
C GLN A 165 -24.87 -37.39 -33.05
N THR A 166 -24.81 -38.68 -33.40
CA THR A 166 -23.67 -39.57 -33.17
C THR A 166 -23.30 -40.19 -34.51
N SER A 167 -22.00 -40.36 -34.76
CA SER A 167 -21.35 -41.02 -35.92
C SER A 167 -21.18 -40.09 -37.14
N ARG A 168 -20.00 -39.85 -37.71
CA ARG A 168 -18.96 -40.76 -38.26
C ARG A 168 -17.80 -39.84 -38.76
N LEU A 169 -16.49 -40.13 -38.78
CA LEU A 169 -15.74 -41.35 -39.11
C LEU A 169 -14.34 -41.33 -38.48
N GLN A 170 -13.95 -42.49 -37.91
CA GLN A 170 -12.57 -42.95 -37.75
C GLN A 170 -12.16 -43.77 -38.99
N ALA A 171 -10.89 -43.65 -39.41
CA ALA A 171 -10.00 -44.64 -40.04
C ALA A 171 -8.67 -43.89 -40.33
N SER A 172 -7.45 -44.40 -40.15
CA SER A 172 -6.96 -45.79 -40.10
C SER A 172 -5.67 -45.92 -39.27
N GLN A 173 -5.58 -47.01 -38.51
CA GLN A 173 -4.34 -47.73 -38.13
C GLN A 173 -3.76 -48.41 -39.40
N SER A 174 -2.55 -48.96 -39.55
CA SER A 174 -1.53 -49.54 -38.67
C SER A 174 -0.33 -49.98 -39.54
N ALA A 175 0.86 -49.97 -38.93
CA ALA A 175 2.01 -50.89 -39.01
C ALA A 175 2.39 -51.64 -40.32
N THR A 176 3.70 -51.63 -40.61
CA THR A 176 4.51 -52.88 -40.70
C THR A 176 6.00 -52.60 -40.46
N ASP A 177 6.60 -53.52 -39.74
CA ASP A 177 8.01 -53.69 -39.38
C ASP A 177 8.99 -53.74 -40.55
N THR A 178 10.26 -53.40 -40.31
CA THR A 178 11.37 -54.28 -40.72
C THR A 178 12.61 -54.10 -39.83
N ASN A 179 13.03 -55.23 -39.25
CA ASN A 179 14.34 -55.61 -38.72
C ASN A 179 15.56 -54.95 -39.39
N MET A 180 16.65 -54.77 -38.62
CA MET A 180 17.87 -55.57 -38.81
C MET A 180 18.91 -55.37 -37.68
N LEU A 181 19.23 -56.49 -37.03
CA LEU A 181 20.39 -56.77 -36.18
C LEU A 181 21.72 -56.41 -36.89
N TYR A 182 22.76 -56.01 -36.14
CA TYR A 182 23.90 -56.88 -35.77
C TYR A 182 24.95 -56.14 -34.90
N THR A 183 25.22 -56.73 -33.73
CA THR A 183 26.50 -56.90 -33.01
C THR A 183 27.40 -55.72 -32.62
N GLY A 184 27.78 -55.68 -31.33
CA GLY A 184 29.03 -55.09 -30.82
C GLY A 184 30.29 -55.79 -31.37
N PRO A 185 31.52 -55.49 -30.90
CA PRO A 185 31.84 -55.57 -29.47
C PRO A 185 32.97 -54.61 -28.95
N ASP A 186 33.30 -54.79 -27.66
CA ASP A 186 34.61 -54.65 -26.99
C ASP A 186 35.28 -53.28 -26.71
N ARG A 187 35.47 -53.06 -25.40
CA ARG A 187 36.64 -52.39 -24.79
C ARG A 187 37.90 -53.23 -25.11
N PRO A 188 39.08 -52.62 -25.37
CA PRO A 188 40.01 -52.42 -24.25
C PRO A 188 40.93 -51.18 -24.34
N SER A 189 41.62 -50.99 -23.21
CA SER A 189 42.77 -50.15 -22.85
C SER A 189 43.73 -49.54 -23.89
N SER A 190 44.28 -48.39 -23.47
CA SER A 190 45.68 -47.92 -23.54
C SER A 190 46.19 -47.04 -24.69
N SER A 191 46.84 -45.96 -24.23
CA SER A 191 48.05 -45.28 -24.76
C SER A 191 48.05 -44.49 -26.07
N SER A 192 48.42 -43.20 -25.93
CA SER A 192 49.36 -42.42 -26.77
C SER A 192 48.92 -42.14 -28.23
N SER A 193 48.98 -40.93 -28.80
CA SER A 193 50.08 -39.97 -28.81
C SER A 193 49.72 -38.79 -29.75
N LEU A 194 50.45 -37.67 -29.58
CA LEU A 194 50.83 -36.69 -30.62
C LEU A 194 49.80 -35.66 -31.14
N SER A 195 49.83 -34.47 -30.53
CA SER A 195 49.87 -33.21 -31.30
C SER A 195 50.86 -32.20 -30.68
N LYS A 196 52.09 -32.28 -31.20
CA LYS A 196 53.01 -31.19 -31.54
C LYS A 196 53.06 -29.97 -30.60
N GLY A 197 54.13 -29.94 -29.80
CA GLY A 197 54.65 -28.75 -29.16
C GLY A 197 55.03 -27.66 -30.15
N ARG A 198 54.84 -26.42 -29.70
CA ARG A 198 55.42 -25.21 -30.27
C ARG A 198 55.98 -24.41 -29.09
N GLU A 199 57.24 -24.69 -28.76
CA GLU A 199 58.04 -23.86 -27.85
C GLU A 199 58.17 -22.45 -28.45
N HIS A 200 57.74 -21.44 -27.70
CA HIS A 200 58.21 -20.08 -27.85
C HIS A 200 59.08 -19.74 -26.65
N LYS A 201 60.40 -19.88 -26.86
CA LYS A 201 61.42 -19.19 -26.07
C LYS A 201 61.13 -17.69 -26.10
N ARG A 202 60.79 -17.10 -24.95
CA ARG A 202 61.03 -15.69 -24.69
C ARG A 202 62.29 -15.60 -23.83
N HIS A 203 63.26 -14.86 -24.37
CA HIS A 203 64.44 -14.39 -23.66
C HIS A 203 63.98 -13.27 -22.72
N ASP A 204 64.24 -13.45 -21.43
CA ASP A 204 64.17 -12.37 -20.44
C ASP A 204 65.41 -11.48 -20.62
N ASP A 205 65.18 -10.20 -20.95
CA ASP A 205 66.19 -9.16 -20.97
C ASP A 205 66.00 -8.27 -19.72
N PRO A 206 66.84 -8.40 -18.68
CA PRO A 206 66.68 -7.71 -17.40
C PRO A 206 67.12 -6.23 -17.44
N ALA A 207 67.39 -5.67 -18.62
CA ALA A 207 67.84 -4.28 -18.77
C ALA A 207 66.69 -3.25 -18.75
N ALA A 208 65.47 -3.62 -19.13
CA ALA A 208 64.34 -2.68 -19.23
C ALA A 208 63.68 -2.34 -17.88
N GLU A 209 63.69 -3.28 -16.93
CA GLU A 209 63.10 -3.09 -15.59
C GLU A 209 63.96 -2.17 -14.71
N ARG A 210 65.26 -2.07 -15.01
CA ARG A 210 66.20 -1.23 -14.25
C ARG A 210 66.08 0.26 -14.58
N THR A 211 65.59 0.61 -15.76
CA THR A 211 65.33 2.02 -16.14
C THR A 211 64.04 2.56 -15.52
N MET A 212 63.03 1.74 -15.31
CA MET A 212 61.75 2.17 -14.72
C MET A 212 61.88 2.47 -13.22
N ILE A 213 62.66 1.66 -12.50
CA ILE A 213 62.92 1.85 -11.05
C ILE A 213 63.78 3.10 -10.78
N LEU A 214 64.64 3.49 -11.73
CA LEU A 214 65.47 4.70 -11.60
C LEU A 214 64.67 5.99 -11.85
N ASP A 215 63.74 5.98 -12.80
CA ASP A 215 62.86 7.14 -13.04
C ASP A 215 61.85 7.33 -11.90
N GLU A 216 61.31 6.24 -11.32
CA GLU A 216 60.39 6.31 -10.18
C GLU A 216 61.08 6.77 -8.88
N ALA A 217 62.34 6.37 -8.68
CA ALA A 217 63.16 6.87 -7.57
C ALA A 217 63.51 8.36 -7.74
N GLN A 218 63.71 8.81 -8.98
CA GLN A 218 64.03 10.20 -9.28
C GLN A 218 62.81 11.11 -9.14
N ASP A 219 61.61 10.63 -9.47
CA ASP A 219 60.36 11.37 -9.27
C ASP A 219 59.88 11.35 -7.80
N SER A 220 60.10 10.26 -7.05
CA SER A 220 59.91 10.25 -5.59
C SER A 220 60.84 11.23 -4.87
N SER A 221 62.09 11.38 -5.35
CA SER A 221 63.05 12.34 -4.79
C SER A 221 62.67 13.80 -5.08
N LYS A 222 62.15 14.10 -6.27
CA LYS A 222 61.59 15.42 -6.59
C LYS A 222 60.33 15.74 -5.75
N LEU A 223 59.49 14.76 -5.47
CA LEU A 223 58.31 14.93 -4.62
C LEU A 223 58.70 15.21 -3.16
N GLN A 224 59.70 14.50 -2.63
CA GLN A 224 60.24 14.76 -1.29
C GLN A 224 60.95 16.12 -1.18
N ALA A 225 61.69 16.54 -2.22
CA ALA A 225 62.29 17.87 -2.26
C ALA A 225 61.26 19.00 -2.39
N ALA A 226 60.11 18.75 -3.00
CA ALA A 226 58.99 19.69 -3.06
C ALA A 226 58.24 19.80 -1.71
N LEU A 227 58.07 18.69 -0.98
CA LEU A 227 57.49 18.65 0.36
C LEU A 227 58.39 19.27 1.43
N ALA A 228 59.71 19.15 1.29
CA ALA A 228 60.68 19.74 2.24
C ALA A 228 60.81 21.28 2.12
N ASN A 229 60.38 21.88 1.01
CA ASN A 229 60.47 23.33 0.77
C ASN A 229 59.15 24.08 0.95
N SER A 230 58.06 23.42 1.34
CA SER A 230 56.83 24.12 1.72
C SER A 230 56.89 24.50 3.20
N GLU A 231 57.05 25.79 3.50
CA GLU A 231 56.92 26.28 4.89
C GLU A 231 55.53 25.92 5.44
N PRO A 232 55.44 25.37 6.67
CA PRO A 232 54.17 24.98 7.27
C PRO A 232 53.37 26.23 7.61
N HIS A 233 52.38 26.54 6.79
CA HIS A 233 51.40 27.58 7.10
C HIS A 233 50.44 27.04 8.18
N PRO A 234 50.40 27.59 9.40
CA PRO A 234 49.73 26.98 10.57
C PRO A 234 48.23 26.73 10.41
N TRP A 235 47.57 27.42 9.48
CA TRP A 235 46.13 27.29 9.27
C TRP A 235 45.75 26.08 8.39
N LYS A 236 46.66 25.53 7.56
CA LYS A 236 46.36 24.35 6.74
C LYS A 236 46.34 23.06 7.55
N GLU A 237 47.19 22.96 8.56
CA GLU A 237 47.28 21.79 9.45
C GLU A 237 46.03 21.67 10.33
N SER A 238 45.52 22.79 10.85
CA SER A 238 44.26 22.80 11.61
C SER A 238 43.06 22.37 10.75
N THR A 239 43.00 22.73 9.47
CA THR A 239 41.92 22.30 8.57
C THR A 239 42.00 20.83 8.16
N MET A 240 43.21 20.25 8.05
CA MET A 240 43.37 18.82 7.75
C MET A 240 43.06 17.96 8.98
N VAL A 241 43.47 18.40 10.18
CA VAL A 241 43.13 17.72 11.43
C VAL A 241 41.63 17.78 11.70
N GLU A 242 40.98 18.92 11.48
CA GLU A 242 39.53 19.06 11.66
C GLU A 242 38.73 18.23 10.65
N LYS A 243 39.13 18.24 9.36
CA LYS A 243 38.54 17.35 8.35
C LYS A 243 38.75 15.88 8.70
N GLY A 244 39.94 15.51 9.18
CA GLY A 244 40.25 14.15 9.61
C GLY A 244 39.40 13.70 10.81
N ARG A 245 39.15 14.59 11.78
CA ARG A 245 38.25 14.32 12.91
C ARG A 245 36.81 14.13 12.46
N SER A 246 36.29 15.04 11.62
CA SER A 246 34.94 14.94 11.07
C SER A 246 34.73 13.63 10.30
N THR A 247 35.67 13.24 9.42
CA THR A 247 35.55 11.97 8.68
C THR A 247 35.60 10.75 9.60
N LEU A 248 36.38 10.80 10.69
CA LEU A 248 36.43 9.71 11.66
C LEU A 248 35.10 9.61 12.44
N GLU A 249 34.54 10.74 12.85
CA GLU A 249 33.24 10.81 13.52
C GLU A 249 32.11 10.29 12.61
N ASP A 250 32.13 10.64 11.32
CA ASP A 250 31.19 10.13 10.32
C ASP A 250 31.30 8.60 10.16
N LEU A 251 32.51 8.06 10.09
CA LEU A 251 32.75 6.62 9.99
C LEU A 251 32.26 5.86 11.24
N VAL A 252 32.43 6.43 12.43
CA VAL A 252 31.90 5.84 13.68
C VAL A 252 30.37 5.86 13.66
N ALA A 253 29.75 6.95 13.22
CA ALA A 253 28.29 7.04 13.09
C ALA A 253 27.75 6.04 12.06
N ILE A 254 28.41 5.87 10.92
CA ILE A 254 28.10 4.85 9.91
C ILE A 254 28.20 3.45 10.52
N GLN A 255 29.29 3.13 11.22
CA GLN A 255 29.49 1.83 11.86
C GLN A 255 28.41 1.53 12.89
N ASN A 256 28.02 2.51 13.70
CA ASN A 256 26.96 2.33 14.69
C ASN A 256 25.61 2.05 14.01
N ARG A 257 25.26 2.77 12.93
CA ARG A 257 24.04 2.51 12.15
C ARG A 257 24.04 1.11 11.53
N ILE A 258 25.16 0.70 10.93
CA ILE A 258 25.33 -0.64 10.38
C ILE A 258 25.18 -1.70 11.47
N HIS A 259 25.80 -1.47 12.63
CA HIS A 259 25.71 -2.40 13.75
C HIS A 259 24.28 -2.55 14.26
N VAL A 260 23.52 -1.45 14.33
CA VAL A 260 22.08 -1.49 14.65
C VAL A 260 21.32 -2.33 13.63
N VAL A 261 21.49 -2.09 12.32
CA VAL A 261 20.78 -2.85 11.27
C VAL A 261 21.16 -4.33 11.26
N LEU A 262 22.44 -4.68 11.44
CA LEU A 262 22.89 -6.08 11.46
C LEU A 262 22.54 -6.81 12.77
N ASN A 263 22.43 -6.09 13.88
CA ASN A 263 22.05 -6.66 15.17
C ASN A 263 20.57 -6.52 15.49
N GLN A 264 19.77 -5.96 14.59
CA GLN A 264 18.31 -6.08 14.60
C GLN A 264 17.97 -7.56 14.43
N THR A 265 18.16 -8.28 15.52
CA THR A 265 17.83 -9.67 15.68
C THR A 265 16.38 -9.66 16.07
N TYR A 266 15.53 -9.73 15.05
CA TYR A 266 14.13 -9.89 15.34
C TYR A 266 13.97 -11.24 16.03
N GLY A 267 13.38 -11.19 17.23
CA GLY A 267 12.88 -12.38 17.88
C GLY A 267 11.97 -13.13 16.92
N PHE A 268 11.74 -14.42 17.21
CA PHE A 268 10.98 -15.31 16.33
C PHE A 268 9.84 -14.58 15.64
N HIS A 269 9.03 -13.77 16.34
CA HIS A 269 7.83 -13.02 15.93
C HIS A 269 7.83 -12.13 14.66
N SER A 270 8.97 -11.81 14.02
CA SER A 270 8.97 -10.95 12.81
C SER A 270 8.35 -11.62 11.56
N PRO A 271 7.75 -10.83 10.64
CA PRO A 271 7.23 -11.32 9.35
C PRO A 271 8.29 -12.04 8.49
N PRO A 272 7.85 -12.91 7.56
CA PRO A 272 8.68 -13.81 6.78
C PRO A 272 9.37 -13.13 5.58
N VAL A 273 9.85 -11.89 5.73
CA VAL A 273 10.49 -11.14 4.63
C VAL A 273 11.98 -10.97 4.94
N PRO A 274 12.89 -11.14 3.96
CA PRO A 274 14.31 -10.88 4.18
C PRO A 274 14.55 -9.42 4.55
N GLN A 275 15.34 -9.24 5.61
CA GLN A 275 15.57 -7.93 6.22
C GLN A 275 16.71 -7.16 5.55
N LEU A 276 17.67 -7.89 4.99
CA LEU A 276 18.82 -7.30 4.34
C LEU A 276 18.48 -7.13 2.87
N PHE A 277 18.16 -5.89 2.48
CA PHE A 277 17.98 -5.52 1.09
C PHE A 277 18.52 -4.13 0.81
N ILE A 278 18.95 -3.93 -0.42
CA ILE A 278 19.37 -2.64 -0.94
C ILE A 278 18.51 -2.32 -2.16
N ALA A 279 18.31 -1.04 -2.43
CA ALA A 279 17.78 -0.59 -3.70
C ALA A 279 18.95 -0.02 -4.49
N LEU A 280 19.09 -0.41 -5.75
CA LEU A 280 20.06 0.17 -6.68
C LEU A 280 19.31 0.67 -7.91
N PRO A 281 19.83 1.67 -8.64
CA PRO A 281 19.15 2.24 -9.77
C PRO A 281 19.09 1.20 -10.90
N LYS A 282 18.01 1.21 -11.69
CA LYS A 282 17.98 0.41 -12.91
C LYS A 282 19.05 0.94 -13.86
N VAL A 283 19.95 0.05 -14.27
CA VAL A 283 20.95 0.38 -15.28
C VAL A 283 20.29 0.31 -16.64
N HIS A 284 19.82 1.46 -17.13
CA HIS A 284 19.51 1.62 -18.54
C HIS A 284 20.81 1.90 -19.31
N LYS A 285 20.82 1.71 -20.64
CA LYS A 285 21.96 2.11 -21.51
C LYS A 285 22.06 3.64 -21.58
N MET A 286 22.32 4.27 -20.44
CA MET A 286 22.41 5.72 -20.25
C MET A 286 23.82 6.21 -20.43
N ASP A 287 23.95 7.53 -20.57
CA ASP A 287 25.21 8.25 -20.42
C ASP A 287 25.43 8.60 -18.92
N PRO A 288 26.65 8.52 -18.37
CA PRO A 288 26.91 8.79 -16.95
C PRO A 288 26.44 10.17 -16.45
N GLN A 289 26.28 11.17 -17.33
CA GLN A 289 25.86 12.51 -16.91
C GLN A 289 24.33 12.69 -16.78
N THR A 290 23.51 11.95 -17.55
CA THR A 290 22.05 11.99 -17.39
C THR A 290 21.56 11.13 -16.24
N ARG A 291 22.37 10.16 -15.81
CA ARG A 291 22.07 9.23 -14.73
C ARG A 291 21.75 9.88 -13.38
N LYS A 292 22.49 10.92 -12.96
CA LYS A 292 22.23 11.63 -11.68
C LYS A 292 20.88 12.35 -11.64
N LYS A 293 20.23 12.53 -12.79
CA LYS A 293 18.98 13.30 -12.96
C LYS A 293 17.76 12.42 -13.21
N THR A 294 17.88 11.10 -13.03
CA THR A 294 16.85 10.18 -13.48
C THR A 294 16.73 8.97 -12.55
N LEU A 295 17.12 9.14 -11.28
CA LEU A 295 17.06 8.11 -10.25
C LEU A 295 15.61 7.94 -9.78
N HIS A 296 14.74 7.45 -10.67
CA HIS A 296 13.32 7.21 -10.38
C HIS A 296 12.92 5.74 -10.50
N ASP A 297 13.75 4.91 -11.12
CA ASP A 297 13.54 3.49 -11.14
C ASP A 297 14.65 2.81 -10.38
N PHE A 298 14.23 2.04 -9.40
CA PHE A 298 15.10 1.23 -8.60
C PHE A 298 14.73 -0.23 -8.77
N ARG A 299 15.74 -1.06 -8.57
CA ARG A 299 15.56 -2.48 -8.32
C ARG A 299 16.00 -2.78 -6.89
N LEU A 300 15.15 -3.50 -6.18
CA LEU A 300 15.45 -4.02 -4.86
C LEU A 300 16.19 -5.34 -5.00
N PHE A 301 17.35 -5.43 -4.36
CA PHE A 301 18.20 -6.60 -4.28
C PHE A 301 18.29 -7.07 -2.84
N PHE A 302 18.10 -8.35 -2.59
CA PHE A 302 18.25 -8.95 -1.28
C PHE A 302 19.69 -9.41 -1.06
N LEU A 303 20.17 -9.22 0.16
CA LEU A 303 21.46 -9.66 0.64
C LEU A 303 21.30 -10.97 1.41
N CYS A 304 22.29 -11.84 1.27
CA CYS A 304 22.45 -13.06 2.04
C CYS A 304 22.96 -12.74 3.45
N ASP A 305 22.21 -13.16 4.46
CA ASP A 305 22.56 -13.07 5.88
C ASP A 305 23.46 -14.24 6.29
N CYS A 306 24.58 -14.36 5.59
CA CYS A 306 25.55 -15.43 5.73
C CYS A 306 26.87 -14.86 6.22
N GLY A 307 27.27 -15.17 7.45
CA GLY A 307 28.60 -14.81 7.94
C GLY A 307 28.77 -14.85 9.45
N PRO A 308 30.03 -14.88 9.94
CA PRO A 308 30.35 -14.84 11.36
C PRO A 308 30.19 -13.46 12.00
N HIS A 309 29.70 -12.44 11.27
CA HIS A 309 29.15 -11.25 11.92
C HIS A 309 27.94 -11.59 12.80
N THR A 310 27.34 -12.77 12.60
CA THR A 310 26.28 -13.34 13.44
C THR A 310 26.71 -14.60 14.23
N GLU A 311 27.96 -15.08 14.11
CA GLU A 311 28.46 -16.31 14.78
C GLU A 311 29.89 -16.18 15.34
N THR A 312 30.17 -16.83 16.47
CA THR A 312 31.41 -16.66 17.25
C THR A 312 32.67 -17.24 16.57
N VAL A 313 33.52 -16.34 16.03
CA VAL A 313 35.00 -16.31 15.90
C VAL A 313 35.78 -17.45 15.20
N THR A 314 35.30 -18.69 15.03
CA THR A 314 36.19 -19.80 14.62
C THR A 314 36.05 -20.36 13.20
N ALA A 315 35.10 -19.90 12.38
CA ALA A 315 34.91 -20.39 11.00
C ALA A 315 35.44 -19.40 9.93
N LYS A 316 35.71 -19.88 8.71
CA LYS A 316 36.04 -19.03 7.55
C LYS A 316 35.02 -17.87 7.47
N ARG A 317 35.52 -16.64 7.31
CA ARG A 317 34.68 -15.44 7.25
C ARG A 317 33.86 -15.48 5.96
N HIS A 318 32.61 -15.90 6.04
CA HIS A 318 31.62 -15.64 5.00
C HIS A 318 31.13 -14.20 5.14
N GLU A 319 31.02 -13.50 4.02
CA GLU A 319 30.64 -12.10 3.97
C GLU A 319 29.25 -11.94 3.39
N ILE A 320 28.57 -10.87 3.83
CA ILE A 320 27.28 -10.45 3.28
C ILE A 320 27.48 -10.20 1.79
N HIS A 321 26.65 -10.85 0.97
CA HIS A 321 26.69 -10.74 -0.48
C HIS A 321 25.28 -10.73 -1.05
N LEU A 322 25.12 -10.33 -2.32
CA LEU A 322 23.81 -10.39 -2.95
C LEU A 322 23.37 -11.81 -3.23
N ALA A 323 22.11 -12.11 -2.90
CA ALA A 323 21.47 -13.32 -3.34
C ALA A 323 21.38 -13.35 -4.88
N HIS A 324 21.41 -14.56 -5.45
CA HIS A 324 21.41 -14.73 -6.90
C HIS A 324 20.00 -14.46 -7.48
N HIS A 325 19.64 -13.20 -7.70
CA HIS A 325 18.39 -12.84 -8.36
C HIS A 325 18.54 -11.53 -9.15
N VAL A 326 17.59 -11.30 -10.08
CA VAL A 326 17.65 -10.20 -11.07
C VAL A 326 17.29 -8.82 -10.52
N GLY A 327 16.98 -8.74 -9.22
CA GLY A 327 16.37 -7.58 -8.58
C GLY A 327 14.86 -7.45 -8.86
N TYR A 328 14.14 -6.82 -7.94
CA TYR A 328 12.69 -6.58 -8.00
C TYR A 328 12.42 -5.14 -8.41
N ASN A 329 11.60 -4.89 -9.42
CA ASN A 329 11.24 -3.53 -9.79
C ASN A 329 10.49 -2.86 -8.63
N VAL A 330 10.92 -1.65 -8.25
CA VAL A 330 10.26 -0.84 -7.23
C VAL A 330 9.24 0.08 -7.91
N LEU A 331 7.96 -0.10 -7.61
CA LEU A 331 6.85 0.65 -8.22
C LEU A 331 6.74 2.09 -7.67
N ARG A 332 7.10 2.30 -6.40
CA ARG A 332 6.99 3.58 -5.70
C ARG A 332 8.26 3.85 -4.87
N PRO A 333 9.38 4.20 -5.53
CA PRO A 333 10.65 4.36 -4.82
C PRO A 333 10.62 5.46 -3.77
N ASN A 334 9.95 6.59 -4.02
CA ASN A 334 9.82 7.66 -3.01
C ASN A 334 9.15 7.15 -1.73
N ASP A 335 8.05 6.39 -1.86
CA ASP A 335 7.37 5.79 -0.70
C ASP A 335 8.26 4.75 -0.01
N LEU A 336 8.98 3.92 -0.80
CA LEU A 336 9.92 2.93 -0.28
C LEU A 336 11.04 3.61 0.52
N PHE A 337 11.68 4.65 -0.01
CA PHE A 337 12.76 5.37 0.68
C PHE A 337 12.25 6.25 1.81
N GLY A 338 11.00 6.72 1.76
CA GLY A 338 10.36 7.37 2.89
C GLY A 338 10.18 6.46 4.10
N ILE A 339 10.06 5.14 3.88
CA ILE A 339 9.88 4.15 4.96
C ILE A 339 11.19 3.45 5.32
N TYR A 340 11.96 3.00 4.32
CA TYR A 340 13.15 2.15 4.48
C TYR A 340 14.46 2.87 4.11
N GLY A 341 14.43 4.16 3.77
CA GLY A 341 15.59 4.88 3.25
C GLY A 341 16.80 4.85 4.20
N GLU A 342 16.59 5.04 5.50
CA GLU A 342 17.68 4.99 6.48
C GLU A 342 18.33 3.60 6.58
N GLN A 343 17.52 2.54 6.54
CA GLN A 343 18.01 1.16 6.56
C GLN A 343 18.80 0.84 5.27
N ILE A 344 18.25 1.20 4.11
CA ILE A 344 18.91 1.01 2.81
C ILE A 344 20.22 1.80 2.76
N LEU A 345 20.23 3.05 3.25
CA LEU A 345 21.42 3.89 3.33
C LEU A 345 22.51 3.24 4.17
N ALA A 346 22.19 2.74 5.37
CA ALA A 346 23.16 2.06 6.23
C ALA A 346 23.76 0.82 5.55
N LEU A 347 22.95 0.01 4.85
CA LEU A 347 23.43 -1.16 4.11
C LEU A 347 24.28 -0.79 2.90
N LEU A 348 23.97 0.30 2.20
CA LEU A 348 24.80 0.81 1.09
C LEU A 348 26.14 1.37 1.58
N GLU A 349 26.13 2.12 2.70
CA GLU A 349 27.35 2.62 3.35
C GLU A 349 28.21 1.44 3.85
N MET A 350 27.60 0.36 4.35
CA MET A 350 28.31 -0.87 4.69
C MET A 350 29.01 -1.48 3.48
N ILE A 351 28.31 -1.56 2.34
CA ILE A 351 28.88 -2.10 1.10
C ILE A 351 30.02 -1.22 0.61
N LYS A 352 29.88 0.12 0.69
CA LYS A 352 30.87 1.09 0.24
C LYS A 352 32.12 1.13 1.12
N TYR A 353 31.95 1.33 2.43
CA TYR A 353 33.06 1.58 3.34
C TYR A 353 33.57 0.30 4.04
N GLY A 354 32.81 -0.78 3.98
CA GLY A 354 33.10 -2.05 4.64
C GLY A 354 32.79 -2.02 6.14
N VAL A 355 32.70 -3.20 6.74
CA VAL A 355 32.59 -3.32 8.21
C VAL A 355 34.00 -3.37 8.79
N VAL A 356 34.54 -2.20 9.16
CA VAL A 356 35.80 -2.16 9.91
C VAL A 356 35.49 -2.44 11.38
N ALA A 357 35.59 -3.71 11.78
CA ALA A 357 35.44 -4.08 13.19
C ALA A 357 36.47 -3.30 14.04
N PRO A 358 36.07 -2.63 15.15
CA PRO A 358 36.95 -1.69 15.88
C PRO A 358 38.18 -2.32 16.56
N PHE A 359 38.42 -3.62 16.44
CA PHE A 359 39.48 -4.34 17.14
C PHE A 359 40.16 -5.38 16.25
N LYS A 360 40.96 -4.94 15.27
CA LYS A 360 42.25 -5.56 14.84
C LYS A 360 42.80 -4.79 13.65
N SER A 361 43.76 -3.93 13.93
CA SER A 361 44.49 -3.12 12.95
C SER A 361 45.32 -4.03 12.04
N GLY A 362 44.98 -4.00 10.75
CA GLY A 362 45.78 -4.59 9.67
C GLY A 362 45.05 -5.70 8.92
N LEU A 363 44.31 -5.34 7.88
CA LEU A 363 44.27 -5.98 6.55
C LEU A 363 43.06 -5.48 5.74
N ALA A 364 43.28 -5.46 4.43
CA ALA A 364 42.53 -4.75 3.41
C ALA A 364 41.13 -5.32 3.12
N SER A 365 40.34 -4.44 2.50
CA SER A 365 39.10 -4.57 1.72
C SER A 365 39.04 -5.72 0.67
N ILE A 366 39.98 -6.68 0.69
CA ILE A 366 40.13 -7.79 -0.27
C ILE A 366 38.86 -8.66 -0.38
N ALA A 367 38.02 -8.70 0.64
CA ALA A 367 36.88 -9.57 0.68
C ALA A 367 35.57 -8.92 0.14
N GLN A 368 35.49 -7.58 0.11
CA GLN A 368 34.48 -6.84 -0.68
C GLN A 368 34.63 -7.10 -2.19
N GLN A 369 35.84 -7.45 -2.64
CA GLN A 369 36.09 -7.75 -4.05
C GLN A 369 35.21 -8.90 -4.54
N ASP A 370 34.93 -9.93 -3.73
CA ASP A 370 34.12 -11.08 -4.18
C ASP A 370 32.63 -10.71 -4.30
N THR A 371 32.09 -9.94 -3.35
CA THR A 371 30.74 -9.39 -3.45
C THR A 371 30.61 -8.44 -4.64
N MET A 372 31.60 -7.56 -4.85
CA MET A 372 31.65 -6.63 -5.99
C MET A 372 31.77 -7.37 -7.33
N ASN A 373 32.63 -8.40 -7.41
CA ASN A 373 32.84 -9.19 -8.62
C ASN A 373 31.61 -10.01 -8.99
N LYS A 374 30.91 -10.64 -8.02
CA LYS A 374 29.67 -11.38 -8.28
C LYS A 374 28.53 -10.46 -8.72
N LEU A 375 28.48 -9.26 -8.15
CA LEU A 375 27.59 -8.21 -8.60
C LEU A 375 27.89 -7.77 -10.02
N GLU A 376 29.16 -7.50 -10.32
CA GLU A 376 29.60 -7.14 -11.66
C GLU A 376 29.34 -8.27 -12.67
N GLU A 377 29.46 -9.53 -12.27
CA GLU A 377 29.08 -10.71 -13.06
C GLU A 377 27.57 -10.78 -13.30
N LEU A 378 26.75 -10.64 -12.27
CA LEU A 378 25.29 -10.58 -12.38
C LEU A 378 24.87 -9.43 -13.29
N TYR A 379 25.44 -8.25 -13.12
CA TYR A 379 25.14 -7.10 -13.95
C TYR A 379 25.62 -7.30 -15.39
N SER A 380 26.80 -7.87 -15.60
CA SER A 380 27.33 -8.19 -16.93
C SER A 380 26.49 -9.25 -17.64
N ALA A 381 26.02 -10.29 -16.93
CA ALA A 381 25.16 -11.34 -17.46
C ALA A 381 23.80 -10.81 -17.95
N HIS A 382 23.33 -9.70 -17.37
CA HIS A 382 22.10 -9.02 -17.78
C HIS A 382 22.35 -7.87 -18.78
N GLY A 383 23.57 -7.73 -19.31
CA GLY A 383 23.91 -6.77 -20.35
C GLY A 383 24.25 -5.36 -19.86
N PHE A 384 24.60 -5.20 -18.57
CA PHE A 384 24.84 -3.90 -17.92
C PHE A 384 26.34 -3.48 -17.84
N SER A 385 27.18 -3.98 -18.74
CA SER A 385 28.66 -3.95 -18.65
C SER A 385 29.37 -2.58 -18.68
N THR A 386 28.66 -1.46 -18.52
CA THR A 386 29.22 -0.11 -18.65
C THR A 386 29.46 0.61 -17.32
N TYR A 387 28.99 0.07 -16.20
CA TYR A 387 29.03 0.76 -14.91
C TYR A 387 29.65 -0.09 -13.82
N SER A 388 30.55 0.53 -13.05
CA SER A 388 31.03 -0.05 -11.80
C SER A 388 29.89 0.00 -10.77
N LEU A 389 29.75 -1.07 -10.01
CA LEU A 389 28.81 -1.13 -8.90
C LEU A 389 29.02 0.02 -7.90
N GLU A 390 30.28 0.38 -7.64
CA GLU A 390 30.65 1.50 -6.77
C GLU A 390 29.90 2.78 -7.15
N SER A 391 29.80 3.07 -8.45
CA SER A 391 29.03 4.23 -8.91
C SER A 391 27.54 4.12 -8.56
N LEU A 392 26.92 2.94 -8.66
CA LEU A 392 25.49 2.73 -8.41
C LEU A 392 25.16 2.86 -6.92
N VAL A 393 26.06 2.39 -6.08
CA VAL A 393 26.00 2.56 -4.64
C VAL A 393 26.11 4.05 -4.29
N ASP A 394 27.09 4.75 -4.85
CA ASP A 394 27.29 6.19 -4.63
C ASP A 394 26.08 7.03 -5.02
N ASP A 395 25.52 6.78 -6.21
CA ASP A 395 24.34 7.51 -6.68
C ASP A 395 23.11 7.27 -5.81
N THR A 396 22.95 6.05 -5.29
CA THR A 396 21.82 5.75 -4.41
C THR A 396 21.98 6.36 -3.03
N ILE A 397 23.21 6.36 -2.50
CA ILE A 397 23.53 7.07 -1.24
C ILE A 397 23.22 8.56 -1.40
N GLU A 398 23.70 9.20 -2.48
CA GLU A 398 23.44 10.62 -2.77
C GLU A 398 21.94 10.91 -2.89
N TYR A 399 21.20 10.04 -3.58
CA TYR A 399 19.75 10.17 -3.75
C TYR A 399 18.98 10.08 -2.42
N ILE A 400 19.25 9.07 -1.60
CA ILE A 400 18.56 8.89 -0.31
C ILE A 400 18.89 10.05 0.62
N GLN A 401 20.16 10.47 0.69
CA GLN A 401 20.58 11.61 1.50
C GLN A 401 19.88 12.91 1.05
N ALA A 402 19.73 13.13 -0.25
CA ALA A 402 18.99 14.27 -0.78
C ALA A 402 17.51 14.23 -0.36
N GLN A 403 16.85 13.08 -0.40
CA GLN A 403 15.46 12.95 0.05
C GLN A 403 15.29 13.21 1.56
N LEU A 404 16.19 12.67 2.38
CA LEU A 404 16.19 12.89 3.83
C LEU A 404 16.42 14.36 4.19
N ASN A 405 17.33 15.04 3.48
CA ASN A 405 17.64 16.45 3.71
C ASN A 405 16.54 17.42 3.22
N ASN A 406 15.79 17.05 2.18
CA ASN A 406 14.77 17.93 1.57
C ASN A 406 13.43 17.96 2.33
N GLY A 407 13.32 17.34 3.50
CA GLY A 407 12.11 17.41 4.34
C GLY A 407 10.88 16.72 3.75
N ALA A 408 11.01 16.01 2.62
CA ALA A 408 9.93 15.24 2.00
C ALA A 408 9.41 14.11 2.94
N ALA A 409 10.21 13.72 3.93
CA ALA A 409 9.83 12.78 4.99
C ALA A 409 8.90 13.39 6.08
N SER A 410 8.62 14.70 6.07
CA SER A 410 7.82 15.35 7.12
C SER A 410 6.33 14.99 7.14
N ASN A 411 5.83 14.23 6.16
CA ASN A 411 4.45 13.70 6.13
C ASN A 411 4.36 12.22 6.55
N VAL A 412 5.48 11.61 6.95
CA VAL A 412 5.49 10.26 7.54
C VAL A 412 5.13 10.41 9.03
N PRO A 413 4.22 9.56 9.59
CA PRO A 413 3.86 9.62 11.01
C PRO A 413 5.12 9.58 11.88
N ASP A 414 5.19 10.48 12.87
CA ASP A 414 6.25 10.67 13.87
C ASP A 414 7.43 9.70 13.77
N LYS A 415 8.57 10.23 13.29
CA LYS A 415 9.95 9.74 13.45
C LYS A 415 10.00 8.26 13.88
N LEU A 416 9.78 7.35 12.93
CA LEU A 416 9.75 5.90 13.16
C LEU A 416 10.90 5.52 14.10
N GLU A 417 10.54 5.08 15.30
CA GLU A 417 11.46 4.50 16.25
C GLU A 417 12.09 3.28 15.57
N LEU A 418 13.33 3.42 15.05
CA LEU A 418 14.08 2.35 14.39
C LEU A 418 14.25 1.09 15.28
N ASN A 419 13.83 1.18 16.55
CA ASN A 419 13.85 0.14 17.56
C ASN A 419 12.55 -0.67 17.62
N GLU A 420 11.41 -0.12 17.18
CA GLU A 420 10.14 -0.84 17.05
C GLU A 420 10.01 -1.38 15.62
N GLY A 421 10.74 -2.46 15.35
CA GLY A 421 10.68 -3.31 14.16
C GLY A 421 9.91 -2.78 12.93
N LEU A 422 10.64 -2.32 11.91
CA LEU A 422 10.07 -1.93 10.62
C LEU A 422 9.11 -3.02 10.09
N ASP A 423 7.88 -2.63 9.76
CA ASP A 423 6.86 -3.53 9.19
C ASP A 423 7.23 -3.94 7.76
N LEU A 424 8.13 -4.93 7.65
CA LEU A 424 8.59 -5.51 6.39
C LEU A 424 7.45 -6.14 5.58
N GLY A 425 6.27 -6.38 6.18
CA GLY A 425 5.07 -6.80 5.44
C GLY A 425 4.66 -5.77 4.38
N LYS A 426 5.00 -4.49 4.58
CA LYS A 426 4.75 -3.46 3.58
C LYS A 426 5.68 -3.51 2.38
N LEU A 427 6.82 -4.19 2.49
CA LEU A 427 7.83 -4.24 1.43
C LEU A 427 7.22 -4.78 0.11
N GLU A 428 6.35 -5.77 0.22
CA GLU A 428 5.66 -6.38 -0.93
C GLU A 428 4.78 -5.38 -1.70
N TYR A 429 4.20 -4.36 -1.04
CA TYR A 429 3.39 -3.33 -1.71
C TYR A 429 4.22 -2.37 -2.59
N PHE A 430 5.55 -2.42 -2.49
CA PHE A 430 6.46 -1.62 -3.31
C PHE A 430 7.02 -2.38 -4.49
N LEU A 431 6.83 -3.71 -4.54
CA LEU A 431 7.41 -4.57 -5.57
C LEU A 431 6.40 -4.92 -6.66
N ASP A 432 6.88 -4.98 -7.90
CA ASP A 432 6.09 -5.26 -9.11
C ASP A 432 5.63 -6.73 -9.22
N THR A 433 6.34 -7.68 -8.59
CA THR A 433 6.06 -9.11 -8.73
C THR A 433 5.35 -9.71 -7.52
N LYS A 434 4.08 -10.12 -7.73
CA LYS A 434 3.37 -11.08 -6.87
C LYS A 434 3.77 -12.50 -7.28
N ASN A 435 4.98 -12.95 -6.93
CA ASN A 435 5.25 -14.38 -7.01
C ASN A 435 4.25 -15.10 -6.09
N GLN A 436 3.39 -15.96 -6.64
CA GLN A 436 2.38 -16.70 -5.87
C GLN A 436 2.98 -17.53 -4.72
N ALA A 437 4.28 -17.82 -4.78
CA ALA A 437 5.01 -18.54 -3.76
C ALA A 437 5.59 -17.65 -2.64
N HIS A 438 5.47 -16.32 -2.73
CA HIS A 438 6.10 -15.35 -1.81
C HIS A 438 7.61 -15.59 -1.61
N THR A 439 8.30 -16.12 -2.63
CA THR A 439 9.74 -16.38 -2.58
C THR A 439 10.54 -15.14 -2.96
N PHE A 440 11.43 -14.72 -2.05
CA PHE A 440 12.28 -13.54 -2.20
C PHE A 440 13.63 -13.91 -2.84
N GLY A 441 13.57 -14.27 -4.12
CA GLY A 441 14.72 -14.61 -4.95
C GLY A 441 15.21 -16.02 -4.65
N ASP A 442 16.52 -16.23 -4.75
CA ASP A 442 17.19 -17.47 -4.36
C ASP A 442 17.62 -17.46 -2.88
N LEU A 443 16.87 -16.76 -2.02
CA LEU A 443 17.03 -16.79 -0.57
C LEU A 443 16.20 -17.89 0.05
N TYR A 444 16.80 -18.53 1.04
CA TYR A 444 16.27 -19.64 1.82
C TYR A 444 16.19 -19.18 3.25
N ARG A 445 15.00 -19.35 3.83
CA ARG A 445 14.77 -19.04 5.23
C ARG A 445 15.43 -20.10 6.10
N VAL A 446 16.16 -19.69 7.13
CA VAL A 446 16.86 -20.57 8.07
C VAL A 446 16.62 -20.10 9.49
N ILE A 447 16.41 -21.03 10.42
CA ILE A 447 16.34 -20.73 11.86
C ILE A 447 17.67 -21.14 12.50
N THR A 448 18.31 -20.20 13.19
CA THR A 448 19.53 -20.47 13.97
C THR A 448 19.22 -21.30 15.22
N ASP A 449 20.24 -21.90 15.83
CA ASP A 449 20.16 -22.58 17.13
C ASP A 449 19.61 -21.69 18.26
N LYS A 450 19.85 -20.37 18.17
CA LYS A 450 19.30 -19.35 19.07
C LYS A 450 17.88 -18.93 18.74
N GLY A 451 17.32 -19.41 17.62
CA GLY A 451 15.96 -19.11 17.22
C GLY A 451 15.75 -17.90 16.31
N TYR A 452 16.82 -17.20 15.94
CA TYR A 452 16.73 -16.10 14.99
C TYR A 452 16.49 -16.63 13.58
N ILE A 453 15.64 -15.94 12.84
CA ILE A 453 15.40 -16.20 11.42
C ILE A 453 16.46 -15.45 10.61
N LYS A 454 17.14 -16.17 9.72
CA LYS A 454 18.06 -15.64 8.73
C LYS A 454 17.58 -15.99 7.33
N TRP A 455 17.95 -15.17 6.35
CA TRP A 455 17.73 -15.45 4.94
C TRP A 455 19.07 -15.61 4.26
N VAL A 456 19.40 -16.84 3.87
CA VAL A 456 20.69 -17.18 3.27
C VAL A 456 20.51 -17.55 1.81
N CYS A 457 21.49 -17.28 0.97
CA CYS A 457 21.43 -17.70 -0.43
C CYS A 457 21.44 -19.23 -0.55
N LYS A 458 20.94 -19.72 -1.67
CA LYS A 458 20.94 -21.15 -2.03
C LYS A 458 22.26 -21.88 -1.81
N ASP A 459 23.37 -21.23 -2.16
CA ASP A 459 24.69 -21.84 -2.07
C ASP A 459 25.09 -22.03 -0.59
N HIS A 460 24.94 -20.99 0.23
CA HIS A 460 25.20 -21.09 1.66
C HIS A 460 24.20 -21.98 2.40
N TYR A 461 22.95 -22.02 1.94
CA TYR A 461 21.97 -22.98 2.41
C TYR A 461 22.53 -24.40 2.21
N ARG A 462 22.94 -24.74 0.99
CA ARG A 462 23.48 -26.08 0.66
C ARG A 462 24.82 -26.40 1.31
N GLU A 463 25.68 -25.41 1.51
CA GLU A 463 27.00 -25.59 2.14
C GLU A 463 26.89 -25.78 3.66
N ARG A 464 26.06 -24.97 4.32
CA ARG A 464 25.99 -24.89 5.79
C ARG A 464 24.84 -25.71 6.38
N TYR A 465 23.76 -25.86 5.63
CA TYR A 465 22.59 -26.66 5.96
C TYR A 465 22.43 -27.79 4.93
N PRO A 466 23.49 -28.58 4.65
CA PRO A 466 23.42 -29.63 3.65
C PRO A 466 22.27 -30.59 3.97
N LEU A 467 22.04 -31.52 3.05
CA LEU A 467 21.00 -32.55 2.98
C LEU A 467 20.42 -33.25 4.25
N PRO A 468 20.93 -33.18 5.50
CA PRO A 468 20.24 -33.62 6.70
C PRO A 468 18.74 -33.42 6.73
N LEU A 469 18.15 -32.26 6.44
CA LEU A 469 16.71 -32.12 6.65
C LEU A 469 15.89 -33.01 5.71
N LYS A 470 16.20 -33.01 4.42
CA LYS A 470 15.54 -33.91 3.46
C LYS A 470 15.86 -35.38 3.75
N GLN A 471 17.11 -35.71 4.10
CA GLN A 471 17.50 -37.09 4.44
C GLN A 471 16.92 -37.55 5.79
N GLN A 472 16.72 -36.64 6.73
CA GLN A 472 16.04 -36.86 8.01
C GLN A 472 14.57 -37.10 7.74
N LEU A 473 13.91 -36.27 6.92
CA LEU A 473 12.53 -36.49 6.50
C LEU A 473 12.38 -37.83 5.76
N ASP A 474 13.25 -38.11 4.77
CA ASP A 474 13.26 -39.38 4.03
C ASP A 474 13.54 -40.59 4.94
N GLY A 475 14.27 -40.40 6.04
CA GLY A 475 14.61 -41.43 7.03
C GLY A 475 13.68 -41.52 8.24
N THR A 476 12.74 -40.58 8.39
CA THR A 476 11.82 -40.52 9.53
C THR A 476 10.49 -41.19 9.16
N PRO A 477 10.00 -42.15 9.95
CA PRO A 477 8.66 -42.72 9.76
C PRO A 477 7.57 -41.65 9.62
N GLY A 478 6.53 -41.92 8.83
CA GLY A 478 5.47 -40.94 8.50
C GLY A 478 5.83 -39.87 7.45
N PHE A 479 7.11 -39.57 7.17
CA PHE A 479 7.49 -38.53 6.20
C PHE A 479 7.82 -39.04 4.78
N GLY A 480 7.68 -40.34 4.52
CA GLY A 480 8.06 -40.95 3.22
C GLY A 480 7.35 -40.37 1.98
N ASN A 481 6.18 -39.72 2.17
CA ASN A 481 5.42 -39.06 1.10
C ASN A 481 5.42 -37.52 1.23
N ALA A 482 6.21 -36.96 2.14
CA ALA A 482 6.22 -35.54 2.39
C ALA A 482 6.92 -34.76 1.26
N ILE A 483 6.34 -33.63 0.87
CA ILE A 483 6.92 -32.71 -0.11
C ILE A 483 7.61 -31.61 0.66
N PHE A 484 8.94 -31.59 0.60
CA PHE A 484 9.75 -30.53 1.17
C PHE A 484 10.03 -29.43 0.15
N ALA A 485 9.54 -28.22 0.42
CA ALA A 485 9.89 -27.00 -0.29
C ALA A 485 11.08 -26.35 0.42
N GLU A 486 12.27 -26.52 -0.16
CA GLU A 486 13.55 -26.11 0.41
C GLU A 486 13.58 -24.59 0.64
N GLU A 487 13.02 -23.82 -0.27
CA GLU A 487 13.01 -22.35 -0.29
C GLU A 487 12.35 -21.71 0.95
N THR A 488 11.27 -22.29 1.46
CA THR A 488 10.54 -21.77 2.62
C THR A 488 10.76 -22.61 3.89
N GLY A 489 11.54 -23.68 3.79
CA GLY A 489 11.62 -24.68 4.86
C GLY A 489 10.26 -25.32 5.17
N ARG A 490 9.36 -25.38 4.17
CA ARG A 490 8.00 -25.91 4.32
C ARG A 490 7.97 -27.40 4.03
N VAL A 491 7.34 -28.15 4.91
CA VAL A 491 6.95 -29.54 4.65
C VAL A 491 5.45 -29.63 4.45
N SER A 492 5.06 -30.23 3.34
CA SER A 492 3.68 -30.61 3.08
C SER A 492 3.54 -32.13 3.23
N VAL A 493 2.76 -32.57 4.21
CA VAL A 493 2.48 -33.98 4.47
C VAL A 493 1.00 -34.25 4.28
N ASN A 494 0.67 -35.35 3.60
CA ASN A 494 -0.69 -35.83 3.48
C ASN A 494 -0.79 -37.10 4.31
N ILE A 495 -1.54 -37.04 5.39
CA ILE A 495 -1.64 -38.12 6.36
C ILE A 495 -2.99 -38.79 6.13
N ALA A 496 -3.03 -40.12 5.95
CA ALA A 496 -4.24 -40.86 5.59
C ALA A 496 -5.08 -41.34 6.79
N ASP A 497 -4.45 -41.72 7.91
CA ASP A 497 -5.11 -42.14 9.15
C ASP A 497 -4.33 -41.76 10.44
N GLY A 498 -4.99 -41.94 11.60
CA GLY A 498 -4.43 -41.57 12.92
C GLY A 498 -3.10 -42.25 13.27
N TYR A 499 -2.85 -43.45 12.72
CA TYR A 499 -1.59 -44.16 12.96
C TYR A 499 -0.42 -43.49 12.22
N GLU A 500 -0.62 -43.12 10.95
CA GLU A 500 0.37 -42.34 10.20
C GLU A 500 0.58 -40.94 10.84
N ALA A 501 -0.43 -40.39 11.51
CA ALA A 501 -0.30 -39.15 12.28
C ALA A 501 0.69 -39.27 13.42
N GLU A 502 0.58 -40.34 14.21
CA GLU A 502 1.45 -40.57 15.36
C GLU A 502 2.92 -40.67 14.90
N GLU A 503 3.19 -41.40 13.81
CA GLU A 503 4.52 -41.46 13.20
C GLU A 503 5.02 -40.07 12.76
N VAL A 504 4.16 -39.28 12.11
CA VAL A 504 4.50 -37.89 11.73
C VAL A 504 4.77 -37.03 12.96
N TYR A 505 3.95 -37.11 14.01
CA TYR A 505 4.08 -36.28 15.22
C TYR A 505 5.34 -36.63 16.00
N GLU A 506 5.66 -37.92 16.15
CA GLU A 506 6.94 -38.36 16.71
C GLU A 506 8.11 -37.91 15.85
N GLY A 507 7.97 -37.96 14.53
CA GLY A 507 8.98 -37.46 13.60
C GLY A 507 9.23 -35.96 13.74
N LEU A 508 8.19 -35.14 13.90
CA LEU A 508 8.30 -33.69 14.08
C LEU A 508 9.13 -33.28 15.31
N ALA A 509 9.13 -34.08 16.37
CA ALA A 509 9.98 -33.83 17.54
C ALA A 509 11.47 -34.06 17.27
N ASN A 510 11.79 -34.90 16.28
CA ASN A 510 13.15 -35.29 15.91
C ASN A 510 13.71 -34.50 14.72
N VAL A 511 12.86 -33.85 13.94
CA VAL A 511 13.26 -33.08 12.76
C VAL A 511 13.46 -31.60 13.14
N HIS A 512 14.71 -31.14 13.05
CA HIS A 512 15.08 -29.75 13.30
C HIS A 512 15.12 -28.94 12.00
N GLY A 513 14.76 -27.66 12.05
CA GLY A 513 14.84 -26.74 10.91
C GLY A 513 13.57 -26.68 10.06
N LEU A 514 12.51 -27.41 10.43
CA LEU A 514 11.17 -27.21 9.88
C LEU A 514 10.58 -25.90 10.38
N GLN A 515 10.03 -25.09 9.48
CA GLN A 515 9.53 -23.76 9.81
C GLN A 515 8.04 -23.64 9.52
N GLU A 516 7.64 -24.12 8.35
CA GLU A 516 6.25 -24.20 7.96
C GLU A 516 5.85 -25.67 7.83
N LEU A 517 4.74 -26.04 8.46
CA LEU A 517 4.17 -27.37 8.31
C LEU A 517 2.78 -27.24 7.69
N MET A 518 2.58 -27.88 6.55
CA MET A 518 1.29 -28.04 5.92
C MET A 518 0.82 -29.50 6.06
N ILE A 519 -0.22 -29.71 6.85
CA ILE A 519 -0.83 -31.03 7.07
C ILE A 519 -2.13 -31.12 6.29
N CYS A 520 -2.26 -32.11 5.43
CA CYS A 520 -3.53 -32.54 4.86
C CYS A 520 -3.99 -33.78 5.62
N LEU A 521 -5.10 -33.69 6.35
CA LEU A 521 -5.65 -34.79 7.15
C LEU A 521 -6.70 -35.56 6.34
N GLY A 522 -6.41 -36.82 6.01
CA GLY A 522 -7.30 -37.77 5.32
C GLY A 522 -8.35 -38.43 6.22
N TRP A 523 -8.26 -38.23 7.54
CA TRP A 523 -9.22 -38.74 8.52
C TRP A 523 -9.71 -37.62 9.47
N THR A 524 -10.57 -38.02 10.41
CA THR A 524 -11.09 -37.14 11.47
C THR A 524 -10.18 -37.17 12.68
N ILE A 525 -9.50 -36.06 12.96
CA ILE A 525 -8.60 -35.89 14.12
C ILE A 525 -9.40 -35.84 15.43
N ASP A 526 -8.97 -36.59 16.44
CA ASP A 526 -9.56 -36.53 17.78
C ASP A 526 -8.85 -35.54 18.73
N SER A 527 -9.39 -35.34 19.93
CA SER A 527 -8.76 -34.42 20.91
C SER A 527 -7.38 -34.90 21.38
N ASN A 528 -7.16 -36.21 21.37
CA ASN A 528 -5.88 -36.81 21.74
C ASN A 528 -4.86 -36.60 20.61
N ASP A 529 -5.23 -36.89 19.36
CA ASP A 529 -4.42 -36.61 18.17
C ASP A 529 -4.01 -35.13 18.12
N PHE A 530 -4.94 -34.21 18.40
CA PHE A 530 -4.63 -32.78 18.43
C PHE A 530 -3.71 -32.40 19.58
N GLY A 531 -3.85 -33.03 20.75
CA GLY A 531 -2.92 -32.89 21.86
C GLY A 531 -1.51 -33.35 21.50
N LEU A 532 -1.39 -34.47 20.77
CA LEU A 532 -0.11 -34.97 20.26
C LEU A 532 0.50 -34.04 19.21
N LEU A 533 -0.30 -33.54 18.27
CA LEU A 533 0.14 -32.53 17.31
C LEU A 533 0.63 -31.27 18.02
N ALA A 534 -0.13 -30.76 18.99
CA ALA A 534 0.24 -29.57 19.74
C ALA A 534 1.55 -29.76 20.50
N LEU A 535 1.74 -30.92 21.13
CA LEU A 535 2.99 -31.28 21.80
C LEU A 535 4.16 -31.34 20.81
N ALA A 536 3.97 -32.00 19.65
CA ALA A 536 4.97 -32.11 18.61
C ALA A 536 5.40 -30.73 18.06
N ILE A 537 4.43 -29.84 17.79
CA ILE A 537 4.71 -28.47 17.36
C ILE A 537 5.46 -27.71 18.46
N ALA A 538 5.00 -27.80 19.71
CA ALA A 538 5.65 -27.14 20.84
C ALA A 538 7.12 -27.55 21.01
N THR A 539 7.48 -28.79 20.68
CA THR A 539 8.86 -29.29 20.72
C THR A 539 9.67 -29.06 19.43
N SER A 540 9.02 -28.78 18.29
CA SER A 540 9.67 -28.65 16.96
C SER A 540 10.44 -27.32 16.75
N THR A 541 10.62 -26.85 15.51
CA THR A 541 11.02 -25.44 15.20
C THR A 541 9.96 -24.69 14.40
N ILE A 542 8.77 -25.28 14.27
CA ILE A 542 7.68 -24.79 13.41
C ILE A 542 7.05 -23.55 14.02
N ASP A 543 6.95 -22.48 13.23
CA ASP A 543 6.31 -21.22 13.61
C ASP A 543 5.05 -20.91 12.79
N GLN A 544 4.84 -21.63 11.67
CA GLN A 544 3.62 -21.58 10.89
C GLN A 544 3.03 -22.98 10.68
N LEU A 545 1.75 -23.12 11.00
CA LEU A 545 1.02 -24.37 10.83
C LEU A 545 -0.17 -24.13 9.89
N ILE A 546 -0.22 -24.90 8.82
CA ILE A 546 -1.31 -24.90 7.84
C ILE A 546 -2.02 -26.26 7.94
N ILE A 547 -3.27 -26.28 8.39
CA ILE A 547 -4.05 -27.51 8.49
C ILE A 547 -5.14 -27.49 7.43
N HIS A 548 -5.15 -28.51 6.57
CA HIS A 548 -6.19 -28.79 5.61
C HIS A 548 -7.02 -29.97 6.13
N GLY A 549 -8.25 -29.70 6.55
CA GLY A 549 -9.21 -30.77 6.82
C GLY A 549 -9.70 -31.37 5.51
N SER A 550 -9.60 -32.69 5.32
CA SER A 550 -10.23 -33.31 4.17
C SER A 550 -11.75 -33.18 4.26
N ARG A 551 -12.36 -32.86 3.12
CA ARG A 551 -13.79 -33.06 2.93
C ARG A 551 -13.96 -34.55 2.70
N VAL A 552 -14.40 -35.30 3.72
CA VAL A 552 -14.83 -36.69 3.52
C VAL A 552 -15.98 -36.66 2.51
N ARG A 553 -15.67 -36.87 1.22
CA ARG A 553 -16.69 -37.18 0.23
C ARG A 553 -17.16 -38.57 0.61
N SER A 554 -18.41 -38.70 1.07
CA SER A 554 -19.08 -40.00 1.17
C SER A 554 -19.28 -40.57 -0.24
N SER A 555 -18.22 -41.05 -0.88
CA SER A 555 -18.34 -41.78 -2.13
C SER A 555 -18.71 -43.22 -1.82
N ASN A 556 -19.97 -43.57 -2.10
CA ASN A 556 -20.56 -44.91 -2.14
C ASN A 556 -21.00 -45.53 -0.80
N MET A 557 -22.21 -45.20 -0.35
CA MET A 557 -23.09 -46.17 0.31
C MET A 557 -24.52 -45.99 -0.23
N MET A 558 -24.87 -46.80 -1.22
CA MET A 558 -26.27 -47.11 -1.50
C MET A 558 -26.81 -47.99 -0.36
N GLU A 559 -27.99 -47.60 0.13
CA GLU A 559 -28.94 -48.39 0.92
C GLU A 559 -28.51 -48.88 2.33
N SER A 560 -28.95 -48.14 3.35
CA SER A 560 -29.81 -48.66 4.45
C SER A 560 -29.70 -47.82 5.73
N LYS A 561 -30.83 -47.19 6.08
CA LYS A 561 -31.31 -46.79 7.42
C LYS A 561 -30.35 -46.01 8.34
N SER A 562 -30.67 -44.71 8.46
CA SER A 562 -30.73 -43.97 9.73
C SER A 562 -29.46 -43.97 10.60
N TRP A 563 -28.43 -43.30 10.12
CA TRP A 563 -27.45 -42.62 10.97
C TRP A 563 -27.45 -41.15 10.54
N LYS A 564 -28.28 -40.36 11.23
CA LYS A 564 -28.31 -38.91 11.12
C LYS A 564 -27.78 -38.43 12.47
N VAL A 565 -26.78 -37.56 12.44
CA VAL A 565 -26.06 -36.95 13.59
C VAL A 565 -24.80 -37.73 14.02
N GLU A 566 -23.72 -36.96 14.25
CA GLU A 566 -22.38 -37.32 14.79
C GLU A 566 -21.18 -37.44 13.83
N MET A 567 -21.04 -36.57 12.82
CA MET A 567 -19.76 -36.48 12.07
C MET A 567 -19.22 -35.06 11.81
N ASP A 568 -19.71 -34.03 12.52
CA ASP A 568 -19.28 -32.62 12.32
C ASP A 568 -18.64 -31.95 13.56
N TYR A 569 -18.47 -32.65 14.70
CA TYR A 569 -18.19 -32.05 16.02
C TYR A 569 -16.71 -31.66 16.32
N TRP A 570 -15.77 -31.78 15.39
CA TRP A 570 -14.34 -31.84 15.75
C TRP A 570 -13.49 -30.62 15.35
N PHE A 571 -14.03 -29.72 14.55
CA PHE A 571 -13.42 -28.39 14.38
C PHE A 571 -13.65 -27.54 15.65
N ASP A 572 -14.72 -27.88 16.37
CA ASP A 572 -15.23 -27.24 17.57
C ASP A 572 -14.23 -27.23 18.74
N PRO A 573 -13.45 -28.29 19.07
CA PRO A 573 -12.50 -28.24 20.18
C PRO A 573 -11.31 -27.31 19.90
N ILE A 574 -10.65 -27.42 18.73
CA ILE A 574 -9.52 -26.54 18.35
C ILE A 574 -9.96 -25.08 18.38
N VAL A 575 -11.09 -24.83 17.72
CA VAL A 575 -11.69 -23.53 17.63
C VAL A 575 -12.17 -23.03 18.99
N ARG A 576 -12.84 -23.85 19.82
CA ARG A 576 -13.27 -23.52 21.20
C ARG A 576 -12.10 -23.30 22.17
N SER A 577 -10.98 -23.97 21.95
CA SER A 577 -9.79 -23.79 22.77
C SER A 577 -9.07 -22.50 22.41
N LEU A 578 -8.88 -22.21 21.12
CA LEU A 578 -8.45 -20.89 20.63
C LEU A 578 -9.39 -19.80 21.15
N TYR A 579 -10.70 -20.00 20.98
CA TYR A 579 -11.78 -19.14 21.47
C TYR A 579 -11.66 -18.82 22.97
N ARG A 580 -11.41 -19.79 23.85
CA ARG A 580 -11.26 -19.51 25.28
C ARG A 580 -9.89 -18.97 25.68
N SER A 581 -8.84 -19.15 24.87
CA SER A 581 -7.58 -18.43 25.11
C SER A 581 -7.74 -16.93 24.85
N VAL A 582 -8.58 -16.53 23.90
CA VAL A 582 -8.91 -15.12 23.62
C VAL A 582 -9.81 -14.47 24.68
N LEU A 583 -10.65 -15.24 25.38
CA LEU A 583 -11.67 -14.71 26.30
C LEU A 583 -11.21 -14.54 27.76
N SER A 584 -10.03 -15.02 28.17
CA SER A 584 -9.68 -15.12 29.60
C SER A 584 -9.23 -13.83 30.30
N ASP A 585 -9.13 -12.69 29.61
CA ASP A 585 -8.67 -11.45 30.26
C ASP A 585 -9.77 -10.64 30.97
N ASN A 586 -11.06 -10.97 30.78
CA ASN A 586 -12.14 -10.13 31.30
C ASN A 586 -13.12 -10.78 32.29
N ASP A 587 -13.11 -12.09 32.49
CA ASP A 587 -14.01 -12.73 33.46
C ASP A 587 -13.22 -13.23 34.68
N SER A 588 -12.96 -12.33 35.63
CA SER A 588 -12.78 -12.72 37.03
C SER A 588 -14.14 -13.25 37.53
N ILE A 589 -14.38 -14.55 37.36
CA ILE A 589 -15.50 -15.23 37.98
C ILE A 589 -15.24 -15.19 39.49
N ASP A 590 -15.89 -14.25 40.19
CA ASP A 590 -15.99 -14.21 41.65
C ASP A 590 -16.55 -15.56 42.14
N GLU A 591 -15.74 -16.29 42.91
CA GLU A 591 -16.09 -17.57 43.55
C GLU A 591 -17.07 -17.41 44.75
N ASP A 592 -17.79 -16.30 44.85
CA ASP A 592 -18.53 -15.91 46.07
C ASP A 592 -20.04 -16.22 46.00
N LEU A 593 -20.40 -17.40 45.49
CA LEU A 593 -21.78 -17.93 45.54
C LEU A 593 -21.83 -19.33 46.13
N THR A 594 -21.44 -19.46 47.40
CA THR A 594 -21.80 -20.62 48.23
C THR A 594 -22.26 -20.22 49.63
N GLU A 595 -23.40 -19.53 49.74
CA GLU A 595 -24.27 -19.69 50.92
C GLU A 595 -25.65 -19.07 50.71
N GLY A 596 -26.68 -19.91 50.62
CA GLY A 596 -28.08 -19.48 50.52
C GLY A 596 -29.04 -20.65 50.71
N LYS A 597 -29.35 -20.96 51.97
CA LYS A 597 -30.43 -21.88 52.36
C LYS A 597 -31.79 -21.24 52.03
N ASP A 598 -32.69 -21.97 51.38
CA ASP A 598 -34.01 -22.23 51.94
C ASP A 598 -34.86 -23.25 51.15
N HIS A 599 -35.65 -24.00 51.93
CA HIS A 599 -36.55 -25.07 51.52
C HIS A 599 -37.87 -24.56 50.92
N ALA A 600 -38.29 -25.10 49.78
CA ALA A 600 -39.64 -25.67 49.55
C ALA A 600 -39.85 -26.02 48.07
N PHE A 601 -39.98 -27.32 47.76
CA PHE A 601 -40.85 -27.97 46.76
C PHE A 601 -40.24 -29.33 46.36
N SER A 602 -40.66 -30.38 47.07
CA SER A 602 -40.32 -31.78 46.75
C SER A 602 -41.57 -32.48 46.22
N HIS A 603 -41.56 -32.79 44.93
CA HIS A 603 -42.04 -34.06 44.34
C HIS A 603 -41.90 -34.15 42.81
N GLN A 604 -41.21 -33.20 42.15
CA GLN A 604 -40.83 -33.30 40.73
C GLN A 604 -39.31 -33.19 40.50
N TRP A 605 -38.51 -33.36 41.57
CA TRP A 605 -37.06 -33.12 41.56
C TRP A 605 -36.25 -34.33 41.06
N GLU A 606 -36.65 -35.58 41.27
CA GLU A 606 -35.78 -36.73 40.97
C GLU A 606 -35.50 -36.95 39.46
N SER A 607 -36.43 -36.57 38.58
CA SER A 607 -36.22 -36.62 37.11
C SER A 607 -35.42 -35.44 36.56
N LEU A 608 -35.54 -34.26 37.19
CA LEU A 608 -34.79 -33.06 36.79
C LEU A 608 -33.39 -33.01 37.41
N VAL A 609 -33.19 -33.66 38.57
CA VAL A 609 -31.88 -33.81 39.22
C VAL A 609 -31.01 -34.78 38.48
N LEU A 610 -31.54 -35.94 38.03
CA LEU A 610 -30.73 -36.85 37.22
C LEU A 610 -30.36 -36.23 35.88
N ASP A 611 -31.28 -35.53 35.22
CA ASP A 611 -31.02 -34.85 33.94
C ASP A 611 -30.08 -33.63 34.12
N ARG A 612 -30.12 -32.98 35.29
CA ARG A 612 -29.17 -31.92 35.66
C ARG A 612 -27.81 -32.48 36.08
N GLN A 613 -27.74 -33.58 36.81
CA GLN A 613 -26.50 -34.27 37.18
C GLN A 613 -25.83 -34.90 35.96
N LEU A 614 -26.58 -35.50 35.04
CA LEU A 614 -26.06 -35.97 33.76
C LEU A 614 -25.53 -34.79 32.93
N ARG A 615 -26.25 -33.66 32.87
CA ARG A 615 -25.75 -32.46 32.19
C ARG A 615 -24.61 -31.75 32.92
N GLU A 616 -24.49 -31.90 34.24
CA GLU A 616 -23.40 -31.35 35.06
C GLU A 616 -22.17 -32.27 35.05
N GLU A 617 -22.33 -33.59 34.95
CA GLU A 617 -21.26 -34.55 34.66
C GLU A 617 -20.78 -34.41 33.21
N GLU A 618 -21.68 -34.32 32.22
CA GLU A 618 -21.33 -34.07 30.81
C GLU A 618 -20.68 -32.68 30.63
N ARG A 619 -21.13 -31.65 31.36
CA ARG A 619 -20.43 -30.36 31.40
C ARG A 619 -19.10 -30.47 32.12
N GLY A 620 -19.04 -31.18 33.24
CA GLY A 620 -17.81 -31.39 34.01
C GLY A 620 -16.72 -32.03 33.15
N ASP A 621 -17.09 -33.06 32.39
CA ASP A 621 -16.19 -33.77 31.49
C ASP A 621 -15.80 -32.90 30.28
N ALA A 622 -16.74 -32.16 29.68
CA ALA A 622 -16.42 -31.23 28.59
C ALA A 622 -15.50 -30.07 29.05
N PHE A 623 -15.74 -29.48 30.22
CA PHE A 623 -14.88 -28.44 30.79
C PHE A 623 -13.50 -28.99 31.19
N TYR A 624 -13.44 -30.21 31.71
CA TYR A 624 -12.19 -30.89 32.04
C TYR A 624 -11.37 -31.19 30.77
N GLN A 625 -11.98 -31.83 29.77
CA GLN A 625 -11.35 -32.09 28.47
C GLN A 625 -10.86 -30.80 27.82
N MET A 626 -11.64 -29.72 27.89
CA MET A 626 -11.22 -28.40 27.39
C MET A 626 -10.04 -27.81 28.17
N ARG A 627 -10.01 -27.96 29.50
CA ARG A 627 -8.89 -27.47 30.33
C ARG A 627 -7.61 -28.25 30.04
N VAL A 628 -7.72 -29.57 29.88
CA VAL A 628 -6.62 -30.44 29.47
C VAL A 628 -6.12 -30.06 28.08
N MET A 629 -7.03 -29.86 27.14
CA MET A 629 -6.67 -29.48 25.77
C MET A 629 -6.08 -28.08 25.69
N ARG A 630 -6.59 -27.10 26.46
CA ARG A 630 -5.96 -25.77 26.57
C ARG A 630 -4.55 -25.86 27.16
N ALA A 631 -4.36 -26.64 28.21
CA ALA A 631 -3.04 -26.86 28.80
C ALA A 631 -2.07 -27.52 27.80
N ALA A 632 -2.57 -28.43 26.96
CA ALA A 632 -1.80 -29.05 25.88
C ALA A 632 -1.49 -28.08 24.73
N LEU A 633 -2.39 -27.12 24.46
CA LEU A 633 -2.27 -26.18 23.34
C LEU A 633 -1.44 -24.95 23.64
N GLN A 634 -1.42 -24.48 24.90
CA GLN A 634 -0.70 -23.27 25.25
C GLN A 634 0.77 -23.27 24.77
N PRO A 635 1.56 -24.36 24.93
CA PRO A 635 2.92 -24.41 24.43
C PRO A 635 3.02 -24.29 22.90
N MET A 636 2.05 -24.85 22.17
CA MET A 636 1.96 -24.70 20.72
C MET A 636 1.64 -23.25 20.33
N LEU A 637 0.65 -22.64 20.98
CA LEU A 637 0.21 -21.27 20.66
C LEU A 637 1.29 -20.24 20.96
N VAL A 638 2.04 -20.39 22.06
CA VAL A 638 3.18 -19.52 22.41
C VAL A 638 4.24 -19.51 21.30
N LYS A 639 4.34 -20.60 20.54
CA LYS A 639 5.35 -20.78 19.50
C LYS A 639 4.87 -20.38 18.11
N LEU A 640 3.62 -20.66 17.78
CA LEU A 640 3.04 -20.31 16.48
C LEU A 640 2.84 -18.80 16.36
N LYS A 641 3.09 -18.27 15.17
CA LYS A 641 2.71 -16.88 14.79
C LYS A 641 1.51 -16.83 13.87
N LEU A 642 1.41 -17.83 13.02
CA LEU A 642 0.36 -17.93 12.04
C LEU A 642 -0.15 -19.36 12.03
N LEU A 643 -1.40 -19.51 12.45
CA LEU A 643 -2.16 -20.73 12.27
C LEU A 643 -3.14 -20.50 11.12
N THR A 644 -2.91 -21.18 10.00
CA THR A 644 -3.83 -21.17 8.86
C THR A 644 -4.68 -22.43 8.88
N ILE A 645 -5.99 -22.26 8.96
CA ILE A 645 -6.93 -23.38 8.96
C ILE A 645 -7.77 -23.30 7.70
N ARG A 646 -7.62 -24.28 6.81
CA ARG A 646 -8.40 -24.37 5.57
C ARG A 646 -9.50 -25.40 5.73
N ARG A 647 -10.75 -24.98 5.56
CA ARG A 647 -11.91 -25.86 5.60
C ARG A 647 -12.83 -25.59 4.43
N GLY A 648 -12.85 -26.52 3.48
CA GLY A 648 -13.70 -26.44 2.29
C GLY A 648 -13.40 -25.21 1.46
N THR A 649 -14.18 -24.16 1.67
CA THR A 649 -14.20 -22.92 0.87
C THR A 649 -13.84 -21.68 1.65
N TYR A 650 -13.47 -21.81 2.92
CA TYR A 650 -12.92 -20.70 3.67
C TYR A 650 -11.57 -21.07 4.30
N THR A 651 -10.75 -20.05 4.47
CA THR A 651 -9.46 -20.09 5.14
C THR A 651 -9.49 -19.12 6.30
N LEU A 652 -9.11 -19.59 7.49
CA LEU A 652 -8.88 -18.74 8.65
C LEU A 652 -7.38 -18.55 8.82
N HIS A 653 -6.95 -17.31 8.91
CA HIS A 653 -5.60 -16.94 9.28
C HIS A 653 -5.64 -16.37 10.70
N VAL A 654 -5.15 -17.13 11.66
CA VAL A 654 -5.07 -16.73 13.06
C VAL A 654 -3.65 -16.24 13.32
N SER A 655 -3.52 -14.93 13.52
CA SER A 655 -2.28 -14.27 13.92
C SER A 655 -2.11 -14.39 15.43
N LEU A 656 -0.93 -14.82 15.87
CA LEU A 656 -0.58 -15.12 17.24
C LEU A 656 0.69 -14.35 17.64
N SER A 657 0.74 -13.85 18.87
CA SER A 657 1.91 -13.25 19.49
C SER A 657 1.99 -13.70 20.94
N GLU A 658 3.10 -14.32 21.34
CA GLU A 658 3.33 -14.81 22.71
C GLU A 658 2.22 -15.74 23.26
N GLY A 659 1.51 -16.44 22.36
CA GLY A 659 0.39 -17.33 22.70
C GLY A 659 -0.97 -16.67 22.73
N GLU A 660 -1.02 -15.36 22.52
CA GLU A 660 -2.25 -14.58 22.40
C GLU A 660 -2.64 -14.39 20.94
N VAL A 661 -3.95 -14.41 20.67
CA VAL A 661 -4.48 -14.16 19.33
C VAL A 661 -4.56 -12.65 19.09
N THR A 662 -3.71 -12.15 18.20
CA THR A 662 -3.67 -10.73 17.83
C THR A 662 -4.64 -10.40 16.69
N GLY A 663 -5.04 -11.38 15.89
CA GLY A 663 -6.02 -11.20 14.82
C GLY A 663 -6.53 -12.50 14.22
N ILE A 664 -7.75 -12.48 13.69
CA ILE A 664 -8.35 -13.58 12.95
C ILE A 664 -8.89 -13.05 11.63
N ASN A 665 -8.23 -13.39 10.54
CA ASN A 665 -8.63 -12.99 9.19
C ASN A 665 -9.29 -14.17 8.48
N ALA A 666 -10.57 -14.00 8.09
CA ALA A 666 -11.30 -15.01 7.34
C ALA A 666 -11.30 -14.68 5.85
N GLU A 667 -10.78 -15.57 5.03
CA GLU A 667 -10.91 -15.54 3.57
C GLU A 667 -11.96 -16.58 3.15
N ILE A 668 -13.12 -16.11 2.71
CA ILE A 668 -14.28 -16.92 2.36
C ILE A 668 -14.47 -16.85 0.84
N ILE A 669 -14.42 -17.98 0.15
CA ILE A 669 -14.67 -17.99 -1.30
C ILE A 669 -16.13 -17.63 -1.57
N SER A 670 -17.07 -18.27 -0.88
CA SER A 670 -18.50 -17.96 -0.96
C SER A 670 -19.16 -18.18 0.39
N LEU A 671 -20.01 -17.22 0.81
CA LEU A 671 -20.86 -17.42 1.98
C LEU A 671 -21.78 -18.64 1.82
N ALA A 672 -22.07 -19.06 0.58
CA ALA A 672 -22.89 -20.24 0.26
C ALA A 672 -22.29 -21.55 0.78
N ASP A 673 -20.98 -21.57 0.96
CA ASP A 673 -20.26 -22.80 1.25
C ASP A 673 -19.89 -22.92 2.75
N ILE A 674 -20.23 -21.91 3.56
CA ILE A 674 -20.14 -22.00 5.02
C ILE A 674 -21.17 -23.02 5.52
N LEU A 675 -20.69 -24.04 6.23
CA LEU A 675 -21.53 -25.07 6.84
C LEU A 675 -22.21 -24.54 8.10
N ASP A 676 -23.39 -25.08 8.45
CA ASP A 676 -24.11 -24.66 9.67
C ASP A 676 -23.28 -24.85 10.94
N VAL A 677 -22.41 -25.86 10.96
CA VAL A 677 -21.49 -26.13 12.07
C VAL A 677 -20.39 -25.07 12.23
N ASP A 678 -20.05 -24.34 11.16
CA ASP A 678 -19.02 -23.29 11.20
C ASP A 678 -19.58 -21.93 11.63
N LYS A 679 -20.91 -21.75 11.52
CA LYS A 679 -21.56 -20.47 11.82
C LYS A 679 -21.30 -20.00 13.25
N PRO A 680 -21.46 -20.82 14.31
CA PRO A 680 -21.26 -20.34 15.69
C PRO A 680 -19.88 -19.70 15.90
N PHE A 681 -18.84 -20.26 15.30
CA PHE A 681 -17.49 -19.70 15.41
C PHE A 681 -17.35 -18.36 14.67
N LEU A 682 -17.75 -18.32 13.40
CA LEU A 682 -17.66 -17.11 12.60
C LEU A 682 -18.50 -15.97 13.17
N LEU A 683 -19.56 -16.32 13.90
CA LEU A 683 -20.46 -15.39 14.56
C LEU A 683 -20.01 -14.97 15.96
N ASP A 684 -18.97 -15.56 16.55
CA ASP A 684 -18.62 -15.25 17.94
C ASP A 684 -17.95 -13.89 18.14
N GLY A 685 -17.57 -13.26 17.03
CA GLY A 685 -17.21 -11.85 17.00
C GLY A 685 -15.72 -11.53 17.15
N HIS A 686 -14.88 -12.56 17.09
CA HIS A 686 -13.42 -12.46 17.15
C HIS A 686 -12.74 -12.12 15.81
N LEU A 687 -13.48 -12.14 14.70
CA LEU A 687 -12.94 -11.84 13.38
C LEU A 687 -12.46 -10.38 13.33
N THR A 688 -11.21 -10.17 12.92
CA THR A 688 -10.60 -8.85 12.76
C THR A 688 -10.60 -8.38 11.30
N SER A 689 -10.64 -9.31 10.36
CA SER A 689 -10.76 -9.03 8.93
C SER A 689 -11.55 -10.12 8.23
N ILE A 690 -12.37 -9.75 7.25
CA ILE A 690 -13.13 -10.69 6.44
C ILE A 690 -12.99 -10.32 4.97
N SER A 691 -12.61 -11.29 4.15
CA SER A 691 -12.52 -11.18 2.70
C SER A 691 -13.44 -12.22 2.07
N ILE A 692 -14.49 -11.79 1.39
CA ILE A 692 -15.44 -12.65 0.69
C ILE A 692 -15.16 -12.50 -0.80
N LYS A 693 -14.73 -13.56 -1.50
CA LYS A 693 -14.35 -13.45 -2.91
C LYS A 693 -15.53 -13.36 -3.86
N ARG A 694 -16.59 -14.12 -3.61
CA ARG A 694 -17.78 -14.18 -4.47
C ARG A 694 -18.97 -13.50 -3.83
N THR A 695 -19.82 -12.96 -4.71
CA THR A 695 -21.04 -12.27 -4.31
C THR A 695 -21.92 -13.16 -3.44
N PRO A 696 -22.34 -12.70 -2.25
CA PRO A 696 -23.40 -13.37 -1.51
C PRO A 696 -24.70 -13.39 -2.31
N ASP A 697 -25.34 -14.56 -2.39
CA ASP A 697 -26.74 -14.65 -2.83
C ASP A 697 -27.66 -13.95 -1.82
N THR A 698 -28.80 -13.43 -2.26
CA THR A 698 -29.80 -12.74 -1.40
C THR A 698 -30.23 -13.60 -0.21
N MET A 699 -30.28 -14.93 -0.37
CA MET A 699 -30.62 -15.87 0.70
C MET A 699 -29.62 -15.88 1.86
N ARG A 700 -28.39 -15.34 1.67
CA ARG A 700 -27.30 -15.33 2.66
C ARG A 700 -27.09 -13.94 3.28
N ASP A 701 -27.92 -12.94 2.95
CA ASP A 701 -27.87 -11.59 3.53
C ASP A 701 -28.04 -11.61 5.06
N ALA A 702 -28.87 -12.54 5.57
CA ALA A 702 -29.03 -12.75 7.00
C ALA A 702 -27.72 -13.21 7.66
N LEU A 703 -27.02 -14.18 7.07
CA LEU A 703 -25.75 -14.67 7.61
C LEU A 703 -24.68 -13.57 7.61
N LEU A 704 -24.56 -12.80 6.51
CA LEU A 704 -23.63 -11.68 6.47
C LEU A 704 -23.97 -10.64 7.54
N LYS A 705 -25.24 -10.28 7.67
CA LYS A 705 -25.70 -9.33 8.68
C LYS A 705 -25.38 -9.80 10.09
N ASP A 706 -25.62 -11.08 10.39
CA ASP A 706 -25.34 -11.66 11.70
C ASP A 706 -23.83 -11.63 11.99
N LEU A 707 -23.02 -11.99 11.00
CA LEU A 707 -21.56 -12.00 11.11
C LEU A 707 -21.00 -10.59 11.34
N LEU A 708 -21.51 -9.58 10.63
CA LEU A 708 -21.13 -8.18 10.84
C LEU A 708 -21.64 -7.61 12.17
N SER A 709 -22.81 -8.06 12.63
CA SER A 709 -23.42 -7.56 13.87
C SER A 709 -22.77 -8.15 15.12
N GLN A 710 -22.18 -9.34 15.02
CA GLN A 710 -21.51 -9.98 16.15
C GLN A 710 -20.00 -9.71 16.18
N SER A 711 -19.38 -9.38 15.04
CA SER A 711 -17.95 -9.08 14.95
C SER A 711 -17.56 -7.67 15.40
N THR A 712 -17.53 -7.47 16.72
CA THR A 712 -17.12 -6.20 17.35
C THR A 712 -15.65 -5.84 17.06
N LYS A 713 -14.77 -6.83 16.91
CA LYS A 713 -13.34 -6.66 16.57
C LYS A 713 -13.07 -6.51 15.06
N LEU A 714 -14.09 -6.64 14.21
CA LEU A 714 -13.92 -6.58 12.75
C LEU A 714 -13.50 -5.18 12.34
N SER A 715 -12.29 -5.03 11.82
CA SER A 715 -11.74 -3.73 11.39
C SER A 715 -11.81 -3.50 9.89
N ARG A 716 -11.73 -4.59 9.11
CA ARG A 716 -11.68 -4.57 7.64
C ARG A 716 -12.66 -5.58 7.05
N LEU A 717 -13.37 -5.15 6.02
CA LEU A 717 -14.30 -5.99 5.28
C LEU A 717 -14.07 -5.82 3.77
N TYR A 718 -13.78 -6.91 3.07
CA TYR A 718 -13.69 -6.95 1.62
C TYR A 718 -14.76 -7.91 1.10
N ILE A 719 -15.56 -7.48 0.12
CA ILE A 719 -16.56 -8.32 -0.53
C ILE A 719 -16.48 -8.13 -2.05
N GLY A 720 -16.07 -9.18 -2.75
CA GLY A 720 -16.32 -9.35 -4.17
C GLY A 720 -17.83 -9.49 -4.40
N CYS A 721 -18.44 -8.57 -5.15
CA CYS A 721 -19.88 -8.54 -5.36
C CYS A 721 -20.27 -8.07 -6.76
N HIS A 722 -21.41 -8.53 -7.27
CA HIS A 722 -21.99 -7.97 -8.49
C HIS A 722 -22.42 -6.51 -8.30
N ALA A 723 -22.35 -5.70 -9.35
CA ALA A 723 -22.78 -4.29 -9.36
C ALA A 723 -24.18 -4.06 -8.75
N LEU A 724 -25.13 -4.96 -9.02
CA LEU A 724 -26.50 -4.91 -8.47
C LEU A 724 -26.58 -5.17 -6.96
N ARG A 725 -25.55 -5.77 -6.37
CA ARG A 725 -25.50 -6.18 -4.96
C ARG A 725 -24.73 -5.19 -4.09
N VAL A 726 -23.98 -4.26 -4.68
CA VAL A 726 -23.22 -3.23 -3.95
C VAL A 726 -24.12 -2.52 -2.92
N PHE A 727 -25.32 -2.06 -3.29
CA PHE A 727 -26.17 -1.26 -2.38
C PHE A 727 -26.88 -2.09 -1.31
N PRO A 728 -27.52 -3.23 -1.63
CA PRO A 728 -28.00 -4.12 -0.58
C PRO A 728 -26.90 -4.45 0.44
N LEU A 729 -25.67 -4.64 -0.01
CA LEU A 729 -24.53 -4.87 0.88
C LEU A 729 -24.16 -3.64 1.70
N ILE A 730 -24.13 -2.43 1.13
CA ILE A 730 -23.93 -1.18 1.91
C ILE A 730 -25.02 -1.03 2.98
N ASP A 731 -26.30 -1.25 2.61
CA ASP A 731 -27.42 -1.19 3.55
C ASP A 731 -27.23 -2.20 4.70
N ILE A 732 -26.83 -3.44 4.38
CA ILE A 732 -26.55 -4.50 5.35
C ILE A 732 -25.41 -4.10 6.28
N ILE A 733 -24.30 -3.58 5.74
CA ILE A 733 -23.13 -3.14 6.51
C ILE A 733 -23.51 -2.00 7.45
N ILE A 734 -24.22 -0.99 6.95
CA ILE A 734 -24.67 0.17 7.77
C ILE A 734 -25.66 -0.28 8.83
N ALA A 735 -26.61 -1.16 8.51
CA ALA A 735 -27.57 -1.69 9.46
C ALA A 735 -26.88 -2.50 10.56
N ALA A 736 -25.92 -3.35 10.20
CA ALA A 736 -25.14 -4.15 11.14
C ALA A 736 -24.32 -3.23 12.07
N ARG A 737 -23.55 -2.28 11.52
CA ARG A 737 -22.79 -1.32 12.35
C ARG A 737 -23.70 -0.52 13.28
N ARG A 738 -24.83 -0.01 12.77
CA ARG A 738 -25.78 0.77 13.58
C ARG A 738 -26.36 -0.06 14.72
N ASN A 739 -26.54 -1.37 14.54
CA ASN A 739 -26.93 -2.27 15.62
C ASN A 739 -25.82 -2.42 16.67
N VAL A 740 -24.57 -2.63 16.26
CA VAL A 740 -23.40 -2.70 17.17
C VAL A 740 -23.28 -1.42 18.00
N VAL A 741 -23.34 -0.26 17.34
CA VAL A 741 -23.27 1.06 18.01
C VAL A 741 -24.44 1.28 18.98
N ARG A 742 -25.67 0.87 18.60
CA ARG A 742 -26.85 0.97 19.49
C ARG A 742 -26.74 0.12 20.73
N GLN A 743 -26.05 -1.02 20.65
CA GLN A 743 -25.79 -1.89 21.78
C GLN A 743 -24.70 -1.33 22.72
N LYS A 744 -24.15 -0.14 22.41
CA LYS A 744 -22.99 0.48 23.10
C LYS A 744 -21.73 -0.39 23.04
N SER A 745 -21.68 -1.34 22.12
CA SER A 745 -20.48 -2.11 21.84
C SER A 745 -19.57 -1.30 20.91
N PRO A 746 -18.25 -1.27 21.15
CA PRO A 746 -17.32 -0.68 20.19
C PRO A 746 -17.40 -1.45 18.87
N SER A 747 -17.60 -0.74 17.77
CA SER A 747 -17.46 -1.31 16.43
C SER A 747 -16.09 -0.95 15.89
N ALA A 748 -15.20 -1.93 15.76
CA ALA A 748 -13.88 -1.72 15.19
C ALA A 748 -13.91 -1.47 13.67
N LEU A 749 -15.06 -1.64 13.01
CA LEU A 749 -15.16 -1.65 11.54
C LEU A 749 -14.80 -0.26 11.00
N GLY A 750 -13.54 -0.07 10.65
CA GLY A 750 -13.04 1.21 10.17
C GLY A 750 -13.24 1.36 8.68
N THR A 751 -13.07 0.27 7.92
CA THR A 751 -13.07 0.32 6.45
C THR A 751 -13.78 -0.88 5.84
N PHE A 752 -14.50 -0.65 4.75
CA PHE A 752 -14.96 -1.72 3.87
C PHE A 752 -14.68 -1.40 2.41
N GLU A 753 -14.55 -2.45 1.61
CA GLU A 753 -14.37 -2.39 0.16
C GLU A 753 -15.28 -3.42 -0.52
N LEU A 754 -16.10 -2.93 -1.44
CA LEU A 754 -16.97 -3.70 -2.31
C LEU A 754 -16.41 -3.59 -3.71
N GLN A 755 -15.82 -4.66 -4.21
CA GLN A 755 -15.23 -4.71 -5.54
C GLN A 755 -16.05 -5.65 -6.41
N GLN A 756 -16.15 -5.37 -7.71
CA GLN A 756 -16.70 -6.34 -8.64
C GLN A 756 -15.89 -7.63 -8.62
N ASP A 757 -16.56 -8.77 -8.44
CA ASP A 757 -15.94 -10.09 -8.60
C ASP A 757 -15.40 -10.22 -10.04
N ASP A 758 -14.13 -10.63 -10.20
CA ASP A 758 -13.49 -10.90 -11.50
C ASP A 758 -13.68 -12.37 -11.94
N GLY A 759 -14.58 -13.11 -11.28
CA GLY A 759 -14.92 -14.49 -11.60
C GLY A 759 -15.31 -14.69 -13.07
N PRO A 760 -15.19 -15.93 -13.61
CA PRO A 760 -15.49 -16.20 -15.02
C PRO A 760 -16.92 -15.83 -15.42
N GLU A 761 -17.89 -15.95 -14.51
CA GLU A 761 -19.28 -15.52 -14.70
C GLU A 761 -19.42 -13.99 -14.74
N ALA A 762 -18.47 -13.27 -14.15
CA ALA A 762 -18.49 -11.82 -14.11
C ALA A 762 -18.15 -11.20 -15.46
N LYS A 763 -17.44 -11.88 -16.38
CA LYS A 763 -17.13 -11.31 -17.70
C LYS A 763 -18.38 -11.04 -18.54
N ASP A 764 -19.35 -11.95 -18.48
CA ASP A 764 -20.62 -11.78 -19.20
C ASP A 764 -21.45 -10.65 -18.56
N ILE A 765 -21.41 -10.54 -17.22
CA ILE A 765 -22.13 -9.53 -16.44
C ILE A 765 -21.46 -8.15 -16.53
N GLU A 766 -20.14 -8.08 -16.60
CA GLU A 766 -19.34 -6.84 -16.70
C GLU A 766 -19.66 -6.10 -18.00
N SER A 767 -19.91 -6.85 -19.08
CA SER A 767 -20.39 -6.27 -20.35
C SER A 767 -21.76 -5.58 -20.23
N ILE A 768 -22.58 -5.97 -19.24
CA ILE A 768 -23.95 -5.49 -19.06
C ILE A 768 -24.05 -4.39 -18.00
N TYR A 769 -23.34 -4.52 -16.88
CA TYR A 769 -23.50 -3.66 -15.70
C TYR A 769 -22.28 -2.79 -15.37
N GLY A 770 -21.18 -2.94 -16.11
CA GLY A 770 -19.92 -2.27 -15.85
C GLY A 770 -19.25 -2.72 -14.54
N ARG A 771 -18.08 -2.15 -14.23
CA ARG A 771 -17.32 -2.41 -13.00
C ARG A 771 -17.55 -1.29 -11.98
N ILE A 772 -17.99 -1.64 -10.78
CA ILE A 772 -18.20 -0.70 -9.66
C ILE A 772 -17.26 -1.07 -8.52
N THR A 773 -16.53 -0.08 -8.01
CA THR A 773 -15.80 -0.20 -6.74
C THR A 773 -16.35 0.83 -5.77
N CYS A 774 -16.81 0.37 -4.61
CA CYS A 774 -17.26 1.22 -3.52
C CYS A 774 -16.43 0.91 -2.27
N SER A 775 -15.77 1.92 -1.72
CA SER A 775 -15.14 1.82 -0.42
C SER A 775 -15.81 2.78 0.55
N GLY A 776 -15.86 2.39 1.82
CA GLY A 776 -16.39 3.23 2.88
C GLY A 776 -15.46 3.27 4.08
N LYS A 777 -15.35 4.46 4.69
CA LYS A 777 -14.63 4.64 5.95
C LYS A 777 -15.59 5.12 7.03
N PHE A 778 -15.59 4.49 8.18
CA PHE A 778 -16.37 4.95 9.32
C PHE A 778 -15.50 5.79 10.26
N ALA A 779 -15.97 6.98 10.62
CA ALA A 779 -15.48 7.65 11.81
C ALA A 779 -15.86 6.83 13.06
N ALA A 780 -15.07 6.95 14.13
CA ALA A 780 -15.23 6.17 15.36
C ALA A 780 -16.65 6.31 15.97
N ASP A 781 -17.26 7.48 15.84
CA ASP A 781 -18.57 7.85 16.36
C ASP A 781 -19.70 7.84 15.31
N SER A 782 -19.36 7.71 14.02
CA SER A 782 -20.35 7.74 12.94
C SER A 782 -20.91 6.36 12.61
N SER A 783 -22.24 6.29 12.52
CA SER A 783 -22.96 5.13 11.98
C SER A 783 -23.05 5.13 10.45
N VAL A 784 -22.67 6.23 9.80
CA VAL A 784 -22.74 6.39 8.35
C VAL A 784 -21.32 6.53 7.81
N PRO A 785 -20.91 5.71 6.83
CA PRO A 785 -19.57 5.75 6.29
C PRO A 785 -19.42 6.93 5.34
N ASP A 786 -18.20 7.44 5.27
CA ASP A 786 -17.73 8.30 4.20
C ASP A 786 -17.44 7.41 2.99
N LEU A 787 -18.20 7.60 1.91
CA LEU A 787 -18.20 6.71 0.74
C LEU A 787 -17.33 7.28 -0.38
N SER A 788 -16.48 6.43 -0.94
CA SER A 788 -15.74 6.66 -2.18
C SER A 788 -16.26 5.68 -3.22
N ILE A 789 -16.83 6.21 -4.31
CA ILE A 789 -17.48 5.42 -5.35
C ILE A 789 -16.79 5.70 -6.68
N HIS A 790 -16.28 4.64 -7.30
CA HIS A 790 -15.66 4.66 -8.62
C HIS A 790 -16.43 3.74 -9.56
N PHE A 791 -16.86 4.30 -10.70
CA PHE A 791 -17.56 3.58 -11.75
C PHE A 791 -16.67 3.51 -12.98
N ALA A 792 -16.27 2.31 -13.38
CA ALA A 792 -15.39 2.11 -14.52
C ALA A 792 -16.15 1.88 -15.84
N ALA A 793 -17.44 1.52 -15.79
CA ALA A 793 -18.29 1.34 -16.97
C ALA A 793 -19.75 1.57 -16.59
N ARG A 794 -20.62 1.85 -17.59
CA ARG A 794 -22.02 2.28 -17.45
C ARG A 794 -22.86 1.27 -16.62
N PRO A 795 -23.16 1.57 -15.35
CA PRO A 795 -24.12 0.82 -14.56
C PRO A 795 -25.55 1.03 -15.03
N HIS A 796 -26.44 0.14 -14.59
CA HIS A 796 -27.87 0.29 -14.78
C HIS A 796 -28.39 1.57 -14.09
N GLU A 797 -29.35 2.29 -14.70
CA GLU A 797 -29.76 3.62 -14.24
C GLU A 797 -30.28 3.64 -12.78
N THR A 798 -31.05 2.63 -12.41
CA THR A 798 -31.68 2.51 -11.09
C THR A 798 -30.66 2.45 -9.94
N VAL A 799 -29.46 1.92 -10.22
CA VAL A 799 -28.38 1.74 -9.25
C VAL A 799 -27.91 3.09 -8.70
N TYR A 800 -27.66 4.07 -9.56
CA TYR A 800 -27.21 5.40 -9.11
C TYR A 800 -28.26 6.16 -8.37
N GLN A 801 -29.50 6.08 -8.84
CA GLN A 801 -30.59 6.81 -8.23
C GLN A 801 -30.73 6.40 -6.77
N ASP A 802 -30.72 5.10 -6.48
CA ASP A 802 -30.75 4.58 -5.11
C ASP A 802 -29.57 5.08 -4.26
N ILE A 803 -28.35 5.11 -4.82
CA ILE A 803 -27.16 5.65 -4.13
C ILE A 803 -27.38 7.12 -3.79
N PHE A 804 -27.73 7.93 -4.78
CA PHE A 804 -27.83 9.36 -4.59
C PHE A 804 -28.98 9.73 -3.67
N GLU A 805 -30.11 9.02 -3.73
CA GLU A 805 -31.27 9.21 -2.85
C GLU A 805 -30.99 8.80 -1.40
N ARG A 806 -30.17 7.77 -1.14
CA ARG A 806 -29.91 7.29 0.22
C ARG A 806 -28.64 7.86 0.85
N TYR A 807 -27.61 8.01 0.03
CA TYR A 807 -26.23 8.20 0.47
C TYR A 807 -25.57 9.47 -0.06
N GLY A 808 -26.22 10.26 -0.91
CA GLY A 808 -25.59 11.43 -1.54
C GLY A 808 -24.81 12.34 -0.59
N SER A 809 -25.31 12.61 0.62
CA SER A 809 -24.62 13.45 1.61
C SER A 809 -23.31 12.86 2.16
N SER A 810 -23.17 11.55 2.10
CA SER A 810 -22.06 10.78 2.67
C SER A 810 -20.97 10.46 1.65
N ILE A 811 -21.20 10.77 0.37
CA ILE A 811 -20.23 10.56 -0.69
C ILE A 811 -19.12 11.60 -0.55
N VAL A 812 -17.90 11.13 -0.32
CA VAL A 812 -16.67 11.93 -0.22
C VAL A 812 -15.93 11.96 -1.55
N SER A 813 -15.93 10.85 -2.28
CA SER A 813 -15.36 10.79 -3.63
C SER A 813 -16.35 10.16 -4.60
N LEU A 814 -16.61 10.83 -5.71
CA LEU A 814 -17.40 10.31 -6.82
C LEU A 814 -16.59 10.40 -8.10
N ASP A 815 -16.27 9.26 -8.69
CA ASP A 815 -15.65 9.18 -10.00
C ASP A 815 -16.60 8.45 -10.95
N SER A 816 -17.36 9.23 -11.71
CA SER A 816 -18.29 8.69 -12.71
C SER A 816 -17.60 8.75 -14.08
N CYS A 817 -16.94 7.67 -14.49
CA CYS A 817 -16.54 7.47 -15.88
C CYS A 817 -17.73 7.09 -16.79
N SER A 818 -18.94 7.16 -16.25
CA SER A 818 -20.17 6.80 -16.92
C SER A 818 -21.26 7.80 -16.61
N SER A 819 -22.36 7.65 -17.34
CA SER A 819 -23.19 8.76 -17.67
C SER A 819 -24.32 8.96 -16.66
N ILE A 820 -24.11 9.92 -15.75
CA ILE A 820 -25.12 10.35 -14.80
C ILE A 820 -26.33 10.91 -15.57
N THR A 821 -27.54 10.45 -15.26
CA THR A 821 -28.78 10.96 -15.88
C THR A 821 -29.35 12.14 -15.09
N ASP A 822 -30.32 12.84 -15.67
CA ASP A 822 -30.96 14.01 -15.03
C ASP A 822 -31.63 13.65 -13.69
N ASP A 823 -32.28 12.49 -13.61
CA ASP A 823 -32.98 12.03 -12.41
C ASP A 823 -31.99 11.65 -11.30
N MET A 824 -30.84 11.08 -11.66
CA MET A 824 -29.73 10.86 -10.74
C MET A 824 -29.15 12.17 -10.22
N ALA A 825 -28.88 13.13 -11.10
CA ALA A 825 -28.36 14.45 -10.73
C ALA A 825 -29.34 15.20 -9.83
N LEU A 826 -30.64 15.13 -10.12
CA LEU A 826 -31.71 15.68 -9.28
C LEU A 826 -31.74 15.00 -7.90
N SER A 827 -31.61 13.68 -7.86
CA SER A 827 -31.58 12.92 -6.61
C SER A 827 -30.37 13.30 -5.76
N PHE A 828 -29.21 13.46 -6.40
CA PHE A 828 -27.99 13.88 -5.72
C PHE A 828 -28.09 15.32 -5.21
N ASP A 829 -28.67 16.23 -5.99
CA ASP A 829 -28.97 17.59 -5.54
C ASP A 829 -29.93 17.58 -4.33
N LYS A 830 -31.03 16.83 -4.40
CA LYS A 830 -32.01 16.73 -3.30
C LYS A 830 -31.36 16.28 -2.00
N THR A 831 -30.54 15.23 -2.02
CA THR A 831 -29.97 14.69 -0.79
C THR A 831 -28.87 15.55 -0.21
N THR A 832 -27.99 16.09 -1.06
CA THR A 832 -26.96 17.02 -0.62
C THR A 832 -27.53 18.40 -0.24
N ARG A 833 -28.75 18.75 -0.66
CA ARG A 833 -29.46 19.95 -0.17
C ARG A 833 -29.96 19.78 1.26
N GLN A 834 -30.34 18.56 1.63
CA GLN A 834 -30.87 18.26 2.96
C GLN A 834 -29.78 18.15 4.04
N LYS A 835 -28.55 17.83 3.65
CA LYS A 835 -27.41 17.59 4.55
C LYS A 835 -26.14 18.14 3.93
N ASP A 836 -25.25 18.69 4.75
CA ASP A 836 -23.97 19.24 4.26
C ASP A 836 -23.17 18.17 3.49
N PRO A 837 -22.88 18.37 2.19
CA PRO A 837 -22.16 17.39 1.40
C PRO A 837 -20.70 17.30 1.83
N LYS A 838 -20.22 16.06 2.08
CA LYS A 838 -18.81 15.79 2.38
C LYS A 838 -17.92 15.60 1.13
N LEU A 839 -18.45 15.93 -0.05
CA LEU A 839 -17.81 15.66 -1.34
C LEU A 839 -16.50 16.45 -1.47
N SER A 840 -15.36 15.73 -1.47
CA SER A 840 -14.01 16.26 -1.62
C SER A 840 -13.40 15.99 -3.00
N SER A 841 -13.85 14.95 -3.69
CA SER A 841 -13.44 14.61 -5.06
C SER A 841 -14.63 14.30 -5.94
N LEU A 842 -14.70 14.92 -7.12
CA LEU A 842 -15.74 14.70 -8.12
C LEU A 842 -15.11 14.66 -9.52
N ILE A 843 -15.23 13.55 -10.23
CA ILE A 843 -14.96 13.46 -11.66
C ILE A 843 -16.29 13.12 -12.34
N LEU A 844 -16.75 14.02 -13.21
CA LEU A 844 -18.07 13.98 -13.81
C LEU A 844 -17.99 13.88 -15.34
N ASP A 845 -18.55 12.80 -15.88
CA ASP A 845 -18.90 12.71 -17.29
C ASP A 845 -20.30 13.29 -17.56
N THR A 846 -20.35 14.22 -18.50
CA THR A 846 -21.56 14.98 -18.83
C THR A 846 -22.30 14.46 -20.07
N GLU A 847 -21.84 13.37 -20.68
CA GLU A 847 -22.41 12.83 -21.92
C GLU A 847 -23.94 12.60 -21.83
N SER A 848 -24.43 11.92 -20.78
CA SER A 848 -25.88 11.65 -20.63
C SER A 848 -26.68 12.69 -19.85
N LEU A 849 -26.05 13.74 -19.32
CA LEU A 849 -26.80 14.83 -18.70
C LEU A 849 -27.49 15.65 -19.78
N SER A 850 -28.74 16.06 -19.55
CA SER A 850 -29.30 17.21 -20.27
C SER A 850 -28.80 18.51 -19.63
N LEU A 851 -29.21 19.65 -20.19
CA LEU A 851 -28.93 20.94 -19.55
C LEU A 851 -29.54 21.03 -18.13
N THR A 852 -30.66 20.35 -17.90
CA THR A 852 -31.31 20.29 -16.58
C THR A 852 -30.46 19.48 -15.59
N GLY A 853 -29.96 18.31 -15.99
CA GLY A 853 -29.05 17.52 -15.16
C GLY A 853 -27.76 18.26 -14.84
N ALA A 854 -27.17 18.96 -15.83
CA ALA A 854 -26.00 19.80 -15.62
C ALA A 854 -26.27 20.92 -14.60
N HIS A 855 -27.46 21.53 -14.62
CA HIS A 855 -27.86 22.51 -13.63
C HIS A 855 -27.93 21.92 -12.21
N TYR A 856 -28.47 20.71 -12.03
CA TYR A 856 -28.47 20.05 -10.73
C TYR A 856 -27.05 19.74 -10.23
N MET A 857 -26.17 19.24 -11.12
CA MET A 857 -24.77 19.02 -10.77
C MET A 857 -24.04 20.33 -10.41
N ARG A 858 -24.37 21.44 -11.08
CA ARG A 858 -23.87 22.77 -10.71
C ARG A 858 -24.23 23.12 -9.26
N LEU A 859 -25.46 22.85 -8.84
CA LEU A 859 -25.90 23.09 -7.46
C LEU A 859 -25.17 22.19 -6.45
N VAL A 860 -24.91 20.93 -6.78
CA VAL A 860 -24.12 20.00 -5.94
C VAL A 860 -22.69 20.52 -5.76
N ILE A 861 -22.01 20.89 -6.85
CA ILE A 861 -20.63 21.42 -6.82
C ILE A 861 -20.55 22.73 -6.03
N GLN A 862 -21.55 23.61 -6.19
CA GLN A 862 -21.62 24.88 -5.48
C GLN A 862 -21.74 24.69 -3.96
N ARG A 863 -22.47 23.67 -3.51
CA ARG A 863 -22.64 23.37 -2.08
C ARG A 863 -21.45 22.60 -1.49
N SER A 864 -20.68 21.89 -2.31
CA SER A 864 -19.53 21.10 -1.89
C SER A 864 -18.29 21.97 -1.63
N ARG A 865 -18.23 22.59 -0.45
CA ARG A 865 -17.13 23.51 -0.06
C ARG A 865 -15.77 22.80 0.04
N TRP A 866 -15.78 21.53 0.41
CA TRP A 866 -14.59 20.70 0.61
C TRP A 866 -14.05 20.07 -0.69
N LEU A 867 -14.68 20.34 -1.84
CA LEU A 867 -14.26 19.78 -3.12
C LEU A 867 -12.89 20.34 -3.51
N SER A 868 -11.87 19.51 -3.33
CA SER A 868 -10.45 19.77 -3.61
C SER A 868 -10.02 19.23 -4.97
N LYS A 869 -10.74 18.23 -5.49
CA LYS A 869 -10.55 17.67 -6.83
C LYS A 869 -11.85 17.74 -7.64
N LEU A 870 -11.87 18.52 -8.71
CA LEU A 870 -12.95 18.58 -9.68
C LEU A 870 -12.44 18.21 -11.08
N GLY A 871 -13.02 17.17 -11.67
CA GLY A 871 -12.82 16.76 -13.05
C GLY A 871 -14.12 16.86 -13.84
N LEU A 872 -14.07 17.44 -15.04
CA LEU A 872 -15.23 17.56 -15.93
C LEU A 872 -14.91 17.01 -17.31
N TYR A 873 -15.69 16.05 -17.78
CA TYR A 873 -15.57 15.43 -19.10
C TYR A 873 -16.78 15.81 -19.95
N PHE A 874 -16.50 16.40 -21.11
CA PHE A 874 -17.51 16.80 -22.08
C PHE A 874 -17.32 16.04 -23.37
N GLU A 875 -18.37 15.36 -23.82
CA GLU A 875 -18.39 14.64 -25.09
C GLU A 875 -19.37 15.24 -26.09
N GLY A 876 -19.12 15.02 -27.38
CA GLY A 876 -20.01 15.43 -28.46
C GLY A 876 -20.20 16.95 -28.52
N LEU A 877 -19.15 17.73 -28.29
CA LEU A 877 -19.22 19.18 -28.19
C LEU A 877 -19.68 19.88 -29.49
N GLU A 878 -19.76 19.21 -30.62
CA GLU A 878 -20.45 19.71 -31.82
C GLU A 878 -21.94 20.05 -31.58
N ASP A 879 -22.57 19.38 -30.62
CA ASP A 879 -23.95 19.63 -30.23
C ASP A 879 -24.05 20.92 -29.38
N LYS A 880 -24.98 21.81 -29.76
CA LYS A 880 -25.18 23.10 -29.09
C LYS A 880 -25.58 22.91 -27.62
N VAL A 881 -26.38 21.90 -27.29
CA VAL A 881 -26.77 21.56 -25.92
C VAL A 881 -25.55 21.14 -25.11
N ASN A 882 -24.64 20.35 -25.68
CA ASN A 882 -23.39 19.98 -25.01
C ASN A 882 -22.49 21.18 -24.74
N GLN A 883 -22.45 22.16 -25.65
CA GLN A 883 -21.75 23.44 -25.44
C GLN A 883 -22.40 24.28 -24.34
N GLU A 884 -23.73 24.30 -24.26
CA GLU A 884 -24.48 24.99 -23.19
C GLU A 884 -24.24 24.31 -21.82
N LYS A 885 -24.17 22.96 -21.77
CA LYS A 885 -23.76 22.23 -20.56
C LYS A 885 -22.34 22.59 -20.11
N ALA A 886 -21.41 22.66 -21.06
CA ALA A 886 -20.04 23.09 -20.79
C ALA A 886 -20.00 24.52 -20.21
N ALA A 887 -20.78 25.45 -20.78
CA ALA A 887 -20.89 26.81 -20.24
C ALA A 887 -21.47 26.84 -18.82
N GLU A 888 -22.53 26.07 -18.54
CA GLU A 888 -23.19 25.98 -17.23
C GLU A 888 -22.24 25.48 -16.13
N LEU A 889 -21.40 24.49 -16.44
CA LEU A 889 -20.50 23.85 -15.46
C LEU A 889 -19.11 24.52 -15.38
N LEU A 890 -18.50 24.91 -16.50
CA LEU A 890 -17.14 25.47 -16.50
C LEU A 890 -17.10 26.91 -15.98
N THR A 891 -18.04 27.77 -16.39
CA THR A 891 -18.02 29.19 -16.05
C THR A 891 -17.94 29.47 -14.54
N PRO A 892 -18.77 28.86 -13.68
CA PRO A 892 -18.72 29.11 -12.24
C PRO A 892 -17.54 28.43 -11.53
N PHE A 893 -16.98 27.35 -12.09
CA PHE A 893 -16.02 26.49 -11.38
C PHE A 893 -14.63 26.41 -11.99
N LYS A 894 -14.33 27.17 -13.04
CA LYS A 894 -13.02 27.18 -13.71
C LYS A 894 -11.82 27.32 -12.75
N LYS A 895 -11.95 28.13 -11.69
CA LYS A 895 -10.90 28.31 -10.67
C LYS A 895 -10.63 27.08 -9.79
N ARG A 896 -11.56 26.13 -9.71
CA ARG A 896 -11.47 24.91 -8.89
C ARG A 896 -11.23 23.66 -9.73
N LEU A 897 -11.14 23.79 -11.06
CA LEU A 897 -11.06 22.66 -11.97
C LEU A 897 -9.65 22.09 -11.98
N ASN A 898 -9.52 20.79 -11.71
CA ASN A 898 -8.26 20.04 -11.70
C ASN A 898 -8.08 19.19 -12.95
N VAL A 899 -9.16 18.63 -13.51
CA VAL A 899 -9.12 17.79 -14.71
C VAL A 899 -10.16 18.29 -15.71
N LEU A 900 -9.76 18.44 -16.98
CA LEU A 900 -10.65 18.85 -18.06
C LEU A 900 -10.47 17.93 -19.26
N ARG A 901 -11.53 17.24 -19.66
CA ARG A 901 -11.59 16.49 -20.92
C ARG A 901 -12.63 17.08 -21.85
N LEU A 902 -12.21 17.39 -23.07
CA LEU A 902 -13.09 17.91 -24.12
C LEU A 902 -13.03 16.97 -25.33
N SER A 903 -14.20 16.52 -25.77
CA SER A 903 -14.33 15.59 -26.89
C SER A 903 -15.39 16.02 -27.89
N GLY A 904 -15.10 15.89 -29.18
CA GLY A 904 -16.02 16.21 -30.26
C GLY A 904 -15.55 15.74 -31.64
N THR A 905 -16.44 15.77 -32.63
CA THR A 905 -16.10 15.40 -34.02
C THR A 905 -15.50 16.55 -34.82
N SER A 906 -15.87 17.79 -34.50
CA SER A 906 -15.45 18.94 -35.31
C SER A 906 -15.13 20.18 -34.49
N SER A 907 -13.83 20.29 -34.18
CA SER A 907 -13.14 21.46 -33.60
C SER A 907 -13.83 22.80 -33.94
N HIS A 908 -13.95 23.14 -35.22
CA HIS A 908 -14.38 24.47 -35.68
C HIS A 908 -15.74 24.94 -35.15
N THR A 909 -16.62 24.02 -34.74
CA THR A 909 -17.96 24.36 -34.23
C THR A 909 -17.97 24.77 -32.76
N TRP A 910 -17.14 24.13 -31.93
CA TRP A 910 -17.28 24.20 -30.48
C TRP A 910 -16.15 24.97 -29.79
N ILE A 911 -14.95 25.01 -30.39
CA ILE A 911 -13.81 25.73 -29.81
C ILE A 911 -14.10 27.21 -29.60
N PRO A 912 -14.69 27.97 -30.55
CA PRO A 912 -14.93 29.39 -30.31
C PRO A 912 -15.70 29.63 -29.00
N LYS A 913 -16.70 28.79 -28.73
CA LYS A 913 -17.50 28.89 -27.50
C LYS A 913 -16.76 28.45 -26.25
N ILE A 914 -15.97 27.37 -26.31
CA ILE A 914 -15.14 26.97 -25.17
C ILE A 914 -14.06 28.01 -24.87
N LYS A 915 -13.46 28.61 -25.92
CA LYS A 915 -12.50 29.71 -25.82
C LYS A 915 -13.11 30.95 -25.17
N ASP A 916 -14.38 31.23 -25.40
CA ASP A 916 -15.09 32.33 -24.74
C ASP A 916 -15.26 32.09 -23.22
N ILE A 917 -15.28 30.84 -22.76
CA ILE A 917 -15.39 30.45 -21.35
C ILE A 917 -14.01 30.43 -20.66
N CYS A 918 -13.05 29.75 -21.30
CA CYS A 918 -11.66 29.63 -20.88
C CYS A 918 -10.73 30.01 -22.04
N THR A 919 -10.38 31.29 -22.10
CA THR A 919 -9.60 31.86 -23.19
C THR A 919 -8.14 31.41 -23.12
N THR A 920 -7.63 31.24 -21.89
CA THR A 920 -6.25 30.86 -21.63
C THR A 920 -6.18 29.90 -20.45
N ARG A 921 -5.02 29.27 -20.28
CA ARG A 921 -4.68 28.47 -19.11
C ARG A 921 -4.96 29.27 -17.82
N HIS A 922 -4.68 30.60 -17.79
CA HIS A 922 -4.90 31.52 -16.65
C HIS A 922 -6.31 31.50 -16.05
N ASP A 923 -7.31 31.16 -16.83
CA ASP A 923 -8.69 31.03 -16.37
C ASP A 923 -8.91 29.81 -15.45
N LEU A 924 -7.98 28.86 -15.43
CA LEU A 924 -8.11 27.54 -14.83
C LEU A 924 -7.03 27.22 -13.77
N PRO A 925 -6.65 28.12 -12.85
CA PRO A 925 -5.41 28.02 -12.04
C PRO A 925 -5.07 26.68 -11.38
N GLN A 926 -6.05 25.82 -11.09
CA GLN A 926 -5.85 24.51 -10.45
C GLN A 926 -5.75 23.31 -11.42
N LEU A 927 -5.83 23.52 -12.75
CA LEU A 927 -5.83 22.41 -13.72
C LEU A 927 -4.49 21.67 -13.69
N GLU A 928 -4.53 20.38 -13.45
CA GLU A 928 -3.36 19.50 -13.48
C GLU A 928 -3.39 18.57 -14.70
N SER A 929 -4.57 18.32 -15.28
CA SER A 929 -4.73 17.44 -16.43
C SER A 929 -5.66 18.02 -17.49
N LEU A 930 -5.20 18.03 -18.75
CA LEU A 930 -5.94 18.48 -19.91
C LEU A 930 -5.99 17.36 -20.96
N GLU A 931 -7.19 16.94 -21.34
CA GLU A 931 -7.42 15.94 -22.37
C GLU A 931 -8.29 16.52 -23.50
N LEU A 932 -7.81 16.45 -24.74
CA LEU A 932 -8.53 16.86 -25.94
C LEU A 932 -8.61 15.67 -26.88
N VAL A 933 -9.82 15.15 -27.10
CA VAL A 933 -10.04 13.92 -27.87
C VAL A 933 -10.95 14.23 -29.05
N HIS A 934 -10.48 14.05 -30.29
CA HIS A 934 -11.36 14.14 -31.46
C HIS A 934 -11.90 12.76 -31.81
N LYS A 935 -13.15 12.66 -32.29
CA LYS A 935 -13.71 11.36 -32.73
C LYS A 935 -13.18 10.91 -34.10
N SER A 936 -12.63 11.84 -34.86
CA SER A 936 -12.02 11.58 -36.16
C SER A 936 -10.84 12.52 -36.40
N LEU A 937 -9.85 12.02 -37.14
CA LEU A 937 -8.70 12.80 -37.56
C LEU A 937 -9.16 13.90 -38.53
N THR A 938 -9.45 15.09 -38.00
CA THR A 938 -9.86 16.26 -38.78
C THR A 938 -8.83 17.36 -38.66
N ALA A 939 -8.53 18.01 -39.78
CA ALA A 939 -7.63 19.15 -39.79
C ALA A 939 -8.20 20.26 -38.89
N VAL A 940 -7.48 20.59 -37.82
CA VAL A 940 -7.88 21.64 -36.90
C VAL A 940 -7.55 23.02 -37.49
N PRO A 941 -8.44 24.01 -37.35
CA PRO A 941 -8.15 25.37 -37.80
C PRO A 941 -6.97 25.98 -37.01
N HIS A 942 -6.22 26.88 -37.64
CA HIS A 942 -5.12 27.61 -36.97
C HIS A 942 -5.57 28.32 -35.67
N SER A 943 -6.80 28.80 -35.60
CA SER A 943 -7.37 29.41 -34.38
C SER A 943 -7.50 28.42 -33.21
N TYR A 944 -7.65 27.12 -33.48
CA TYR A 944 -7.58 26.07 -32.47
C TYR A 944 -6.18 25.89 -31.96
N ALA A 945 -5.19 25.78 -32.87
CA ALA A 945 -3.80 25.64 -32.49
C ALA A 945 -3.34 26.80 -31.61
N GLN A 946 -3.73 28.03 -31.94
CA GLN A 946 -3.47 29.22 -31.10
C GLN A 946 -4.12 29.14 -29.72
N TRP A 947 -5.37 28.65 -29.62
CA TRP A 947 -6.02 28.45 -28.34
C TRP A 947 -5.34 27.34 -27.53
N LEU A 948 -4.96 26.24 -28.17
CA LEU A 948 -4.25 25.14 -27.53
C LEU A 948 -2.90 25.60 -26.98
N VAL A 949 -2.14 26.38 -27.75
CA VAL A 949 -0.93 27.08 -27.30
C VAL A 949 -1.20 27.90 -26.04
N ALA A 950 -2.29 28.66 -25.99
CA ALA A 950 -2.67 29.44 -24.81
C ALA A 950 -3.11 28.57 -23.62
N MET A 951 -3.50 27.31 -23.85
CA MET A 951 -3.95 26.35 -22.84
C MET A 951 -2.82 25.47 -22.28
N VAL A 952 -1.76 25.20 -23.06
CA VAL A 952 -0.60 24.39 -22.62
C VAL A 952 0.61 25.23 -22.21
N SER A 953 0.61 26.52 -22.55
CA SER A 953 1.63 27.48 -22.11
C SER A 953 1.65 27.62 -20.58
N GLY A 954 2.87 27.62 -20.02
CA GLY A 954 3.12 28.09 -18.65
C GLY A 954 2.88 29.60 -18.50
N PRO A 955 2.85 30.13 -17.26
CA PRO A 955 2.60 31.54 -17.02
C PRO A 955 3.67 32.44 -17.69
N PRO A 956 3.29 33.55 -18.33
CA PRO A 956 4.22 34.50 -18.92
C PRO A 956 4.87 35.33 -17.81
N GLY A 957 5.94 34.81 -17.20
CA GLY A 957 6.72 35.53 -16.19
C GLY A 957 7.59 34.61 -15.35
N THR A 958 8.80 35.05 -15.00
CA THR A 958 9.66 34.39 -14.03
C THR A 958 8.92 34.26 -12.70
N ALA A 959 8.85 33.04 -12.16
CA ALA A 959 8.04 32.56 -11.04
C ALA A 959 8.07 33.35 -9.70
N ALA A 960 8.76 34.49 -9.61
CA ALA A 960 9.04 35.19 -8.36
C ALA A 960 7.94 36.15 -7.89
N ASP A 961 7.15 36.77 -8.78
CA ASP A 961 6.29 37.92 -8.39
C ASP A 961 4.78 37.69 -8.45
N VAL A 962 4.31 36.53 -8.95
CA VAL A 962 2.87 36.20 -8.96
C VAL A 962 2.61 35.17 -7.87
N GLN A 963 2.35 35.62 -6.64
CA GLN A 963 1.89 34.82 -5.49
C GLN A 963 0.50 34.15 -5.69
N GLY A 964 0.11 33.88 -6.93
CA GLY A 964 -1.09 33.13 -7.26
C GLY A 964 -0.79 31.64 -7.31
N THR A 965 -1.61 30.85 -6.60
CA THR A 965 -1.60 29.38 -6.50
C THR A 965 -1.85 28.69 -7.86
N TRP A 966 -0.90 28.81 -8.78
CA TRP A 966 -0.96 28.18 -10.08
C TRP A 966 -0.41 26.76 -10.00
N ARG A 967 -1.21 25.77 -10.40
CA ARG A 967 -0.76 24.39 -10.50
C ARG A 967 -0.26 24.09 -11.92
N PRO A 968 0.96 23.56 -12.06
CA PRO A 968 1.49 23.22 -13.36
C PRO A 968 0.78 21.97 -13.92
N LEU A 969 0.72 21.86 -15.25
CA LEU A 969 0.10 20.71 -15.90
C LEU A 969 0.99 19.48 -15.72
N LYS A 970 0.41 18.41 -15.14
CA LYS A 970 1.04 17.11 -14.98
C LYS A 970 0.69 16.14 -16.10
N SER A 971 -0.46 16.33 -16.76
CA SER A 971 -0.90 15.43 -17.83
C SER A 971 -1.53 16.19 -18.99
N ILE A 972 -1.07 15.91 -20.20
CA ILE A 972 -1.62 16.43 -21.46
C ILE A 972 -1.90 15.25 -22.39
N ARG A 973 -3.16 15.09 -22.81
CA ARG A 973 -3.57 14.09 -23.80
C ARG A 973 -4.20 14.78 -25.00
N LEU A 974 -3.61 14.59 -26.18
CA LEU A 974 -4.01 15.17 -27.45
C LEU A 974 -4.29 14.04 -28.44
N GLU A 975 -5.54 13.59 -28.51
CA GLU A 975 -5.92 12.39 -29.25
C GLU A 975 -6.68 12.70 -30.55
N ASN A 976 -6.38 11.97 -31.63
CA ASN A 976 -7.04 12.06 -32.95
C ASN A 976 -6.96 13.47 -33.58
N LEU A 977 -5.89 14.21 -33.31
CA LEU A 977 -5.69 15.58 -33.78
C LEU A 977 -4.88 15.64 -35.07
N SER A 978 -5.36 16.37 -36.07
CA SER A 978 -4.57 16.71 -37.27
C SER A 978 -4.31 18.20 -37.36
N CYS A 979 -3.05 18.65 -37.38
CA CYS A 979 -2.72 20.07 -37.49
C CYS A 979 -2.02 20.38 -38.81
N VAL A 980 -2.43 21.47 -39.48
CA VAL A 980 -1.85 21.85 -40.77
C VAL A 980 -0.54 22.62 -40.57
N GLY A 981 0.53 22.16 -41.22
CA GLY A 981 1.73 22.96 -41.44
C GLY A 981 2.65 23.11 -40.23
N LYS A 982 2.73 24.32 -39.64
CA LYS A 982 3.67 24.65 -38.53
C LYS A 982 3.00 24.64 -37.14
N ASP A 983 1.71 24.33 -37.10
CA ASP A 983 0.88 24.48 -35.91
C ASP A 983 1.32 23.51 -34.79
N TRP A 984 1.64 22.25 -35.11
CA TRP A 984 2.20 21.31 -34.13
C TRP A 984 3.50 21.80 -33.52
N GLY A 985 4.42 22.33 -34.34
CA GLY A 985 5.67 22.92 -33.84
C GLY A 985 5.39 24.02 -32.81
N THR A 986 4.41 24.88 -33.09
CA THR A 986 4.01 25.96 -32.17
C THR A 986 3.38 25.41 -30.88
N ILE A 987 2.51 24.39 -30.98
CA ILE A 987 1.89 23.73 -29.82
C ILE A 987 2.96 23.09 -28.93
N ILE A 988 3.86 22.31 -29.53
CA ILE A 988 4.95 21.61 -28.83
C ILE A 988 5.91 22.60 -28.18
N GLU A 989 6.23 23.70 -28.86
CA GLU A 989 7.06 24.78 -28.30
C GLU A 989 6.39 25.44 -27.08
N ALA A 990 5.06 25.52 -27.06
CA ALA A 990 4.30 26.12 -25.98
C ALA A 990 4.16 25.22 -24.74
N ILE A 991 4.19 23.89 -24.89
CA ILE A 991 4.05 22.95 -23.76
C ILE A 991 5.10 23.25 -22.70
N ASP A 992 4.63 23.49 -21.47
CA ASP A 992 5.48 23.55 -20.28
C ASP A 992 5.85 22.13 -19.83
N LEU A 993 7.13 21.79 -19.99
CA LEU A 993 7.67 20.46 -19.68
C LEU A 993 8.19 20.36 -18.24
N THR A 994 8.14 21.43 -17.45
CA THR A 994 8.80 21.49 -16.13
C THR A 994 8.15 20.60 -15.07
N CYS A 995 6.84 20.32 -15.19
CA CYS A 995 6.10 19.44 -14.26
C CYS A 995 5.27 18.38 -14.98
N LEU A 996 5.45 18.23 -16.29
CA LEU A 996 4.65 17.32 -17.11
C LEU A 996 5.10 15.87 -16.89
N GLU A 997 4.21 15.05 -16.32
CA GLU A 997 4.45 13.63 -16.05
C GLU A 997 3.95 12.73 -17.18
N THR A 998 2.89 13.13 -17.89
CA THR A 998 2.29 12.35 -18.99
C THR A 998 2.01 13.24 -20.19
N LEU A 999 2.47 12.81 -21.36
CA LEU A 999 2.18 13.45 -22.64
C LEU A 999 1.69 12.40 -23.63
N SER A 1000 0.54 12.62 -24.25
CA SER A 1000 0.01 11.72 -25.28
C SER A 1000 -0.35 12.50 -26.53
N PHE A 1001 0.10 11.98 -27.68
CA PHE A 1001 -0.26 12.41 -29.02
C PHE A 1001 -0.98 11.29 -29.79
N GLU A 1002 -1.65 10.39 -29.07
CA GLU A 1002 -2.25 9.17 -29.62
C GLU A 1002 -3.15 9.46 -30.84
N ASN A 1003 -2.99 8.69 -31.91
CA ASN A 1003 -3.73 8.79 -33.16
C ASN A 1003 -3.68 10.18 -33.85
N SER A 1004 -2.65 11.00 -33.62
CA SER A 1004 -2.46 12.30 -34.28
C SER A 1004 -1.60 12.24 -35.55
N ASP A 1005 -1.52 13.32 -36.35
CA ASP A 1005 -0.58 13.44 -37.48
C ASP A 1005 0.79 14.03 -37.07
N VAL A 1006 1.19 13.85 -35.80
CA VAL A 1006 2.54 14.21 -35.35
C VAL A 1006 3.56 13.36 -36.10
N GLY A 1007 4.38 14.01 -36.91
CA GLY A 1007 5.42 13.39 -37.72
C GLY A 1007 6.83 13.60 -37.16
N LEU A 1008 7.81 13.17 -37.96
CA LEU A 1008 9.23 13.18 -37.60
C LEU A 1008 9.76 14.58 -37.27
N ARG A 1009 9.29 15.60 -38.00
CA ARG A 1009 9.67 16.99 -37.81
C ARG A 1009 9.20 17.52 -36.46
N GLU A 1010 7.95 17.27 -36.11
CA GLU A 1010 7.32 17.69 -34.86
C GLU A 1010 7.95 16.98 -33.67
N PHE A 1011 8.25 15.68 -33.82
CA PHE A 1011 9.00 14.92 -32.83
C PHE A 1011 10.39 15.54 -32.61
N SER A 1012 11.10 15.92 -33.68
CA SER A 1012 12.38 16.64 -33.59
C SER A 1012 12.27 17.96 -32.81
N VAL A 1013 11.18 18.73 -33.00
CA VAL A 1013 10.92 19.96 -32.22
C VAL A 1013 10.76 19.63 -30.73
N LEU A 1014 10.01 18.57 -30.38
CA LEU A 1014 9.84 18.11 -29.01
C LEU A 1014 11.20 17.71 -28.38
N ILE A 1015 12.02 16.95 -29.11
CA ILE A 1015 13.37 16.56 -28.66
C ILE A 1015 14.26 17.79 -28.44
N ASN A 1016 14.19 18.78 -29.33
CA ASN A 1016 14.95 20.01 -29.21
C ASN A 1016 14.49 20.86 -28.02
N ARG A 1017 13.20 20.85 -27.67
CA ARG A 1017 12.70 21.51 -26.45
C ARG A 1017 13.27 20.87 -25.18
N PHE A 1018 13.33 19.54 -25.11
CA PHE A 1018 14.03 18.86 -24.02
C PHE A 1018 15.54 19.20 -23.98
N SER A 1019 16.17 19.36 -25.14
CA SER A 1019 17.61 19.71 -25.23
C SER A 1019 17.90 21.17 -24.85
N ASN A 1020 17.02 22.11 -25.22
CA ASN A 1020 17.27 23.55 -25.14
C ASN A 1020 16.74 24.20 -23.85
N GLY A 1021 16.11 23.44 -22.96
CA GLY A 1021 15.38 23.97 -21.80
C GLY A 1021 16.17 24.88 -20.85
N GLY A 1022 17.49 25.04 -21.00
CA GLY A 1022 18.30 25.97 -20.19
C GLY A 1022 18.34 25.64 -18.69
N HIS A 1023 17.56 24.65 -18.26
CA HIS A 1023 17.55 24.11 -16.93
C HIS A 1023 18.85 23.35 -16.73
N GLY A 1024 19.83 24.06 -16.17
CA GLY A 1024 20.97 23.43 -15.53
C GLY A 1024 20.44 22.32 -14.63
N SER A 1025 20.67 21.09 -15.04
CA SER A 1025 20.42 19.86 -14.28
C SER A 1025 19.02 19.51 -13.76
N CYS A 1026 17.96 20.26 -14.03
CA CYS A 1026 16.64 19.85 -13.54
C CYS A 1026 16.12 18.63 -14.34
N GLU A 1027 15.76 17.57 -13.62
CA GLU A 1027 15.16 16.36 -14.17
C GLU A 1027 13.85 16.71 -14.89
N ILE A 1028 13.65 16.19 -16.10
CA ILE A 1028 12.36 16.30 -16.80
C ILE A 1028 11.44 15.25 -16.16
N PRO A 1029 10.32 15.62 -15.51
CA PRO A 1029 9.48 14.69 -14.74
C PRO A 1029 8.59 13.78 -15.62
N LEU A 1030 8.81 13.78 -16.94
CA LEU A 1030 8.00 13.03 -17.88
C LEU A 1030 8.22 11.53 -17.71
N LYS A 1031 7.17 10.83 -17.27
CA LYS A 1031 7.16 9.38 -17.02
C LYS A 1031 6.60 8.60 -18.20
N SER A 1032 5.66 9.18 -18.94
CA SER A 1032 5.00 8.51 -20.07
C SER A 1032 4.84 9.44 -21.28
N LEU A 1033 5.22 8.92 -22.45
CA LEU A 1033 5.01 9.54 -23.75
C LEU A 1033 4.28 8.56 -24.67
N ASN A 1034 3.01 8.81 -24.96
CA ASN A 1034 2.22 7.96 -25.87
C ASN A 1034 2.21 8.54 -27.29
N LEU A 1035 2.78 7.79 -28.24
CA LEU A 1035 2.86 8.11 -29.67
C LEU A 1035 2.12 7.07 -30.53
N GLN A 1036 1.30 6.21 -29.92
CA GLN A 1036 0.56 5.18 -30.64
C GLN A 1036 -0.33 5.79 -31.72
N GLY A 1037 -0.31 5.21 -32.92
CA GLY A 1037 -1.15 5.67 -34.03
C GLY A 1037 -0.72 6.99 -34.68
N THR A 1038 0.42 7.56 -34.30
CA THR A 1038 0.99 8.75 -34.96
C THR A 1038 1.61 8.43 -36.31
N ASP A 1039 1.89 9.45 -37.14
CA ASP A 1039 2.63 9.25 -38.40
C ASP A 1039 4.06 8.73 -38.18
N LEU A 1040 4.63 8.89 -36.98
CA LEU A 1040 5.89 8.24 -36.56
C LEU A 1040 5.80 6.72 -36.60
N THR A 1041 4.63 6.16 -36.29
CA THR A 1041 4.41 4.70 -36.30
C THR A 1041 4.23 4.14 -37.72
N ARG A 1042 4.11 5.02 -38.72
CA ARG A 1042 3.84 4.68 -40.13
C ARG A 1042 5.01 4.99 -41.06
N VAL A 1043 6.19 5.28 -40.50
CA VAL A 1043 7.39 5.58 -41.28
C VAL A 1043 7.79 4.37 -42.14
N GLN A 1044 7.79 4.54 -43.46
CA GLN A 1044 8.14 3.47 -44.41
C GLN A 1044 9.52 3.66 -45.05
N ARG A 1045 10.07 4.88 -45.05
CA ARG A 1045 11.36 5.16 -45.66
C ARG A 1045 12.49 4.85 -44.67
N LEU A 1046 13.55 4.25 -45.19
CA LEU A 1046 14.72 3.87 -44.38
C LEU A 1046 15.39 5.09 -43.73
N GLU A 1047 15.50 6.21 -44.45
CA GLU A 1047 16.12 7.45 -43.96
C GLU A 1047 15.32 8.03 -42.78
N ASP A 1048 14.00 8.14 -42.93
CA ASP A 1048 13.09 8.60 -41.87
C ASP A 1048 13.11 7.66 -40.66
N PHE A 1049 13.25 6.33 -40.88
CA PHE A 1049 13.37 5.36 -39.80
C PHE A 1049 14.69 5.51 -39.04
N GLN A 1050 15.80 5.76 -39.74
CA GLN A 1050 17.10 6.04 -39.13
C GLN A 1050 17.06 7.33 -38.31
N GLU A 1051 16.43 8.38 -38.82
CA GLU A 1051 16.24 9.63 -38.10
C GLU A 1051 15.34 9.43 -36.87
N LEU A 1052 14.22 8.71 -37.00
CA LEU A 1052 13.33 8.38 -35.87
C LEU A 1052 14.07 7.60 -34.78
N THR A 1053 14.88 6.63 -35.19
CA THR A 1053 15.74 5.86 -34.27
C THR A 1053 16.72 6.79 -33.56
N GLY A 1054 17.38 7.68 -34.29
CA GLY A 1054 18.30 8.68 -33.74
C GLY A 1054 17.63 9.63 -32.74
N LEU A 1055 16.43 10.14 -33.06
CA LEU A 1055 15.64 11.00 -32.18
C LEU A 1055 15.14 10.25 -30.94
N SER A 1056 14.71 9.00 -31.08
CA SER A 1056 14.23 8.16 -29.97
C SER A 1056 15.36 7.81 -29.02
N LEU A 1057 16.55 7.48 -29.54
CA LEU A 1057 17.75 7.27 -28.74
C LEU A 1057 18.16 8.55 -28.01
N LYS A 1058 18.10 9.70 -28.69
CA LYS A 1058 18.36 11.00 -28.06
C LYS A 1058 17.34 11.30 -26.95
N LEU A 1059 16.06 11.00 -27.15
CA LEU A 1059 15.02 11.16 -26.14
C LEU A 1059 15.25 10.26 -24.93
N ARG A 1060 15.46 8.96 -25.14
CA ARG A 1060 15.76 8.01 -24.07
C ARG A 1060 17.00 8.47 -23.30
N ALA A 1061 18.07 8.88 -24.00
CA ALA A 1061 19.26 9.41 -23.34
C ALA A 1061 18.99 10.63 -22.43
N MET A 1062 18.02 11.50 -22.80
CA MET A 1062 17.60 12.64 -21.98
C MET A 1062 16.62 12.26 -20.85
N VAL A 1063 15.70 11.29 -21.09
CA VAL A 1063 14.64 10.87 -20.16
C VAL A 1063 14.59 9.33 -20.10
N PRO A 1064 15.39 8.71 -19.22
CA PRO A 1064 15.69 7.28 -19.21
C PRO A 1064 14.55 6.38 -18.77
N MET A 1065 13.73 6.91 -17.86
CA MET A 1065 12.56 6.22 -17.31
C MET A 1065 11.29 6.49 -18.11
N LEU A 1066 11.43 7.13 -19.28
CA LEU A 1066 10.30 7.46 -20.12
C LEU A 1066 9.74 6.19 -20.76
N ASP A 1067 8.52 5.82 -20.36
CA ASP A 1067 7.74 4.82 -21.07
C ASP A 1067 7.21 5.41 -22.39
N ILE A 1068 7.74 4.95 -23.52
CA ILE A 1068 7.34 5.43 -24.85
C ILE A 1068 6.41 4.39 -25.50
N LEU A 1069 5.10 4.67 -25.44
CA LEU A 1069 4.09 3.81 -26.06
C LEU A 1069 3.99 4.10 -27.56
N GLY A 1070 3.82 3.06 -28.37
CA GLY A 1070 3.62 3.16 -29.82
C GLY A 1070 4.89 3.10 -30.68
N LEU A 1071 6.09 3.08 -30.09
CA LEU A 1071 7.36 2.89 -30.82
C LEU A 1071 7.96 1.48 -30.66
N SER A 1072 7.15 0.49 -30.29
CA SER A 1072 7.60 -0.89 -30.06
C SER A 1072 8.18 -1.61 -31.29
N VAL A 1073 8.12 -0.99 -32.48
CA VAL A 1073 8.77 -1.50 -33.70
C VAL A 1073 10.30 -1.23 -33.68
N LEU A 1074 10.77 -0.34 -32.78
CA LEU A 1074 12.19 -0.01 -32.62
C LEU A 1074 12.92 -0.89 -31.58
N ASP A 1075 12.17 -1.54 -30.68
CA ASP A 1075 12.70 -2.52 -29.71
C ASP A 1075 12.70 -3.92 -30.35
#